data_AF-A0A9D8JYA0-F1
#
_entry.id   AF-A0A9D8JYA0-F1
#
_cell.length_a   1.000
_cell.length_b   1.000
_cell.length_c   1.000
_cell.angle_alpha   90.00
_cell.angle_beta   90.00
_cell.angle_gamma   90.00
#
_symmetry.space_group_name_H-M   'P 1'
#
loop_
_entity.id
_entity.type
_entity.pdbx_description
1 polymer ?
#
loop_
_entity_poly.entity_id
_entity_poly.type
_entity_poly.pdbx_seq_one_letter_code
_entity_poly.pdbx_strand_id
1 'polypeptide(L)'
;MKQNFVFSAARLILHHRPSSGGSSFILLFHLLALALTARLAHWPLPLVLLTLVAATLPFAAYNRITSHLSPLPSRKFDLWSLRFDFWNLKLDLWSLFPLYAVTALRLLIALIARALCSSCYSGLIVPEPFASLLSFQWAAIFSLTAFVIHRSSFAIPPPYHPRLATFALAALSAIWVAILFPRLIPAAVTGADPFAYAQMGIDLATRGTPMHSFPLADLAHQLNIPIYPTLFVGYTIPRGIDSATVWPPGFSALLAIAFTVFGERGLYLLNPILGLLCAAATYLLARRVFDLPPFFSALAAVLLLTSFEQTIRLSTPLADLAAQLFTTLAIILALADKGLEFEFRNLTFVIRHLSLGLFAALAFVTRYTQLLLIPGLLLAALHPPPSTLHVSRSTPHAPRPTPIVHCSLLILSFFIASLPDTFYRASAFGSPLAFAAGELAQFSAADILPVALRLLAELLADFGIAVPFILIGLIHLIKQHRPLALNLALILGPALLFHLPYHYLKLRDLLFIFPALCALAAMGAWQLTASVWRRFSTSNLQFPLAHCSLFILHCSLFILLAPRLNAQLPLLDGFYTYGFLNAEQRARVESITDLTPPNAVIAASLNSGAVSLYARRDTVRPGRLLQPGRTWTDDEIITFANALHKQNRPLYLLMDSEEMIEPAAALGGCCRLIPIAELYLPYYYRDGSAIHELIPLYRVDFQ
;
A
#
# COMPACT_ATOMS: atom_id res chain seq x y z
N MET A 1 -6.56 -42.92 -18.59
CA MET A 1 -5.16 -42.55 -18.91
C MET A 1 -4.38 -41.84 -17.79
N LYS A 2 -4.99 -41.05 -16.88
CA LYS A 2 -4.25 -40.24 -15.87
C LYS A 2 -3.76 -40.99 -14.61
N GLN A 3 -4.26 -42.19 -14.29
CA GLN A 3 -3.83 -42.96 -13.10
C GLN A 3 -2.52 -43.75 -13.31
N ASN A 4 -2.24 -44.19 -14.53
CA ASN A 4 -1.05 -45.01 -14.83
C ASN A 4 0.27 -44.21 -14.82
N PHE A 5 0.21 -42.88 -14.94
CA PHE A 5 1.40 -42.03 -14.92
C PHE A 5 1.95 -41.79 -13.50
N VAL A 6 1.07 -41.72 -12.49
CA VAL A 6 1.48 -41.59 -11.07
C VAL A 6 2.22 -42.84 -10.59
N PHE A 7 1.77 -44.03 -11.00
CA PHE A 7 2.46 -45.28 -10.74
C PHE A 7 3.80 -45.39 -11.50
N SER A 8 3.89 -44.80 -12.68
CA SER A 8 5.13 -44.79 -13.48
C SER A 8 6.18 -43.85 -12.89
N ALA A 9 5.78 -42.68 -12.39
CA ALA A 9 6.68 -41.77 -11.66
C ALA A 9 7.16 -42.37 -10.33
N ALA A 10 6.29 -43.07 -9.60
CA ALA A 10 6.66 -43.80 -8.38
C ALA A 10 7.66 -44.95 -8.66
N ARG A 11 7.49 -45.68 -9.77
CA ARG A 11 8.45 -46.72 -10.21
C ARG A 11 9.79 -46.13 -10.65
N LEU A 12 9.80 -44.98 -11.30
CA LEU A 12 11.05 -44.31 -11.72
C LEU A 12 11.87 -43.85 -10.50
N ILE A 13 11.20 -43.44 -9.42
CA ILE A 13 11.80 -43.01 -8.16
C ILE A 13 12.33 -44.18 -7.33
N LEU A 14 11.69 -45.35 -7.39
CA LEU A 14 12.11 -46.56 -6.66
C LEU A 14 13.34 -47.27 -7.26
N HIS A 15 13.70 -46.98 -8.51
CA HIS A 15 14.84 -47.63 -9.19
C HIS A 15 16.18 -46.90 -9.07
N HIS A 16 16.24 -45.73 -8.45
CA HIS A 16 17.51 -45.09 -8.11
C HIS A 16 17.98 -45.55 -6.73
N ARG A 17 18.99 -46.45 -6.69
CA ARG A 17 19.68 -46.82 -5.45
C ARG A 17 20.38 -45.58 -4.87
N PRO A 18 19.96 -45.06 -3.69
CA PRO A 18 20.60 -43.91 -3.08
C PRO A 18 21.76 -44.41 -2.22
N SER A 19 23.00 -44.23 -2.68
CA SER A 19 24.18 -44.67 -1.92
C SER A 19 24.57 -43.72 -0.77
N SER A 20 23.92 -42.57 -0.56
CA SER A 20 24.20 -41.71 0.61
C SER A 20 23.23 -40.52 0.77
N GLY A 21 21.97 -40.75 1.18
CA GLY A 21 21.08 -39.63 1.56
C GLY A 21 19.65 -40.01 1.95
N GLY A 22 19.45 -40.53 3.17
CA GLY A 22 18.12 -40.93 3.67
C GLY A 22 17.17 -39.76 3.96
N SER A 23 17.68 -38.56 4.24
CA SER A 23 16.88 -37.36 4.56
C SER A 23 16.03 -36.85 3.39
N SER A 24 16.50 -37.05 2.17
CA SER A 24 15.91 -36.53 0.93
C SER A 24 14.69 -37.32 0.50
N PHE A 25 14.76 -38.64 0.65
CA PHE A 25 13.63 -39.53 0.37
C PHE A 25 12.50 -39.30 1.37
N ILE A 26 12.83 -39.07 2.64
CA ILE A 26 11.86 -38.80 3.71
C ILE A 26 11.15 -37.45 3.50
N LEU A 27 11.90 -36.39 3.16
CA LEU A 27 11.30 -35.09 2.84
C LEU A 27 10.38 -35.16 1.62
N LEU A 28 10.85 -35.79 0.54
CA LEU A 28 10.06 -35.97 -0.69
C LEU A 28 8.80 -36.80 -0.42
N PHE A 29 8.90 -37.86 0.38
CA PHE A 29 7.78 -38.68 0.82
C PHE A 29 6.75 -37.87 1.62
N HIS A 30 7.21 -37.05 2.55
CA HIS A 30 6.35 -36.17 3.34
C HIS A 30 5.66 -35.10 2.51
N LEU A 31 6.38 -34.46 1.57
CA LEU A 31 5.80 -33.51 0.64
C LEU A 31 4.82 -34.18 -0.34
N LEU A 32 5.10 -35.40 -0.80
CA LEU A 32 4.18 -36.21 -1.61
C LEU A 32 2.92 -36.61 -0.82
N ALA A 33 3.06 -37.00 0.44
CA ALA A 33 1.94 -37.37 1.32
C ALA A 33 1.05 -36.15 1.62
N LEU A 34 1.66 -35.00 1.89
CA LEU A 34 0.99 -33.70 2.06
C LEU A 34 0.30 -33.23 0.76
N ALA A 35 0.97 -33.39 -0.39
CA ALA A 35 0.39 -33.10 -1.70
C ALA A 35 -0.79 -34.01 -2.04
N LEU A 36 -0.74 -35.29 -1.64
CA LEU A 36 -1.84 -36.23 -1.77
C LEU A 36 -3.02 -35.86 -0.87
N THR A 37 -2.76 -35.43 0.38
CA THR A 37 -3.81 -34.95 1.29
C THR A 37 -4.43 -33.64 0.80
N ALA A 38 -3.63 -32.73 0.24
CA ALA A 38 -4.13 -31.52 -0.41
C ALA A 38 -4.96 -31.83 -1.68
N ARG A 39 -4.58 -32.86 -2.45
CA ARG A 39 -5.34 -33.32 -3.63
C ARG A 39 -6.71 -33.90 -3.27
N LEU A 40 -6.83 -34.58 -2.13
CA LEU A 40 -8.12 -35.04 -1.59
C LEU A 40 -9.06 -33.88 -1.22
N ALA A 41 -8.53 -32.66 -1.10
CA ALA A 41 -9.27 -31.41 -0.89
C ALA A 41 -9.49 -30.57 -2.17
N HIS A 42 -9.39 -31.17 -3.37
CA HIS A 42 -9.74 -30.58 -4.69
C HIS A 42 -8.83 -29.47 -5.27
N TRP A 43 -7.50 -29.66 -5.29
CA TRP A 43 -6.55 -28.64 -5.77
C TRP A 43 -6.12 -28.78 -7.25
N PRO A 44 -5.69 -27.68 -7.95
CA PRO A 44 -5.18 -27.73 -9.33
C PRO A 44 -3.86 -28.51 -9.46
N LEU A 45 -3.86 -29.55 -10.30
CA LEU A 45 -2.73 -30.47 -10.52
C LEU A 45 -1.39 -29.80 -10.94
N PRO A 46 -1.37 -28.76 -11.79
CA PRO A 46 -0.11 -28.14 -12.22
C PRO A 46 0.66 -27.49 -11.07
N LEU A 47 -0.06 -26.91 -10.11
CA LEU A 47 0.53 -26.20 -8.97
C LEU A 47 1.24 -27.16 -8.01
N VAL A 48 0.63 -28.33 -7.78
CA VAL A 48 1.17 -29.42 -6.97
C VAL A 48 2.44 -30.00 -7.60
N LEU A 49 2.46 -30.14 -8.93
CA LEU A 49 3.62 -30.63 -9.67
C LEU A 49 4.76 -29.60 -9.69
N LEU A 50 4.46 -28.31 -9.86
CA LEU A 50 5.46 -27.25 -9.87
C LEU A 50 6.15 -27.10 -8.50
N THR A 51 5.40 -27.22 -7.40
CA THR A 51 5.95 -27.20 -6.03
C THR A 51 6.84 -28.41 -5.75
N LEU A 52 6.47 -29.60 -6.24
CA LEU A 52 7.30 -30.81 -6.15
C LEU A 52 8.60 -30.68 -6.95
N VAL A 53 8.55 -30.11 -8.17
CA VAL A 53 9.74 -29.91 -9.02
C VAL A 53 10.66 -28.81 -8.45
N ALA A 54 10.09 -27.69 -7.99
CA ALA A 54 10.85 -26.61 -7.37
C ALA A 54 11.53 -27.04 -6.05
N ALA A 55 10.91 -27.93 -5.27
CA ALA A 55 11.49 -28.46 -4.04
C ALA A 55 12.66 -29.45 -4.29
N THR A 56 12.71 -30.07 -5.48
CA THR A 56 13.74 -31.08 -5.82
C THR A 56 14.95 -30.50 -6.56
N LEU A 57 14.81 -29.34 -7.22
CA LEU A 57 15.90 -28.67 -7.97
C LEU A 57 17.08 -28.19 -7.10
N PRO A 58 16.88 -27.47 -5.98
CA PRO A 58 17.97 -27.08 -5.08
C PRO A 58 18.68 -28.30 -4.47
N PHE A 59 17.95 -29.41 -4.33
CA PHE A 59 18.45 -30.65 -3.79
C PHE A 59 19.39 -31.38 -4.76
N ALA A 60 19.04 -31.43 -6.05
CA ALA A 60 19.91 -31.96 -7.10
C ALA A 60 21.21 -31.14 -7.27
N ALA A 61 21.11 -29.81 -7.14
CA ALA A 61 22.28 -28.92 -7.18
C ALA A 61 23.22 -29.13 -5.96
N TYR A 62 22.65 -29.27 -4.75
CA TYR A 62 23.42 -29.49 -3.52
C TYR A 62 24.20 -30.80 -3.54
N ASN A 63 23.56 -31.92 -3.91
CA ASN A 63 24.23 -33.22 -4.02
C ASN A 63 25.38 -33.21 -5.02
N ARG A 64 25.27 -32.41 -6.09
CA ARG A 64 26.33 -32.26 -7.11
C ARG A 64 27.52 -31.45 -6.59
N ILE A 65 27.26 -30.45 -5.74
CA ILE A 65 28.30 -29.61 -5.14
C ILE A 65 29.04 -30.36 -4.02
N THR A 66 28.33 -31.07 -3.15
CA THR A 66 28.95 -31.80 -2.02
C THR A 66 29.73 -33.04 -2.47
N SER A 67 29.26 -33.74 -3.52
CA SER A 67 29.99 -34.86 -4.12
C SER A 67 31.28 -34.45 -4.85
N HIS A 68 31.37 -33.21 -5.35
CA HIS A 68 32.60 -32.69 -5.95
C HIS A 68 33.60 -32.10 -4.96
N LEU A 69 33.15 -31.70 -3.76
CA LEU A 69 34.01 -31.09 -2.74
C LEU A 69 34.63 -32.09 -1.75
N SER A 70 34.35 -33.39 -1.87
CA SER A 70 34.84 -34.41 -0.94
C SER A 70 35.68 -35.50 -1.62
N PRO A 71 37.02 -35.40 -1.62
CA PRO A 71 37.87 -36.57 -1.82
C PRO A 71 38.02 -37.32 -0.49
N LEU A 72 37.52 -38.56 -0.46
CA LEU A 72 37.70 -39.58 0.59
C LEU A 72 39.20 -39.82 0.90
N PRO A 73 39.63 -40.30 2.11
CA PRO A 73 39.22 -41.63 2.57
C PRO A 73 39.09 -41.93 4.09
N SER A 74 38.25 -42.93 4.35
CA SER A 74 38.28 -43.94 5.41
C SER A 74 38.64 -43.52 6.84
N ARG A 75 37.63 -43.25 7.68
CA ARG A 75 37.71 -43.47 9.13
C ARG A 75 36.38 -43.94 9.70
N LYS A 76 36.51 -44.88 10.64
CA LYS A 76 35.50 -45.64 11.39
C LYS A 76 34.12 -44.96 11.50
N PHE A 77 33.09 -45.70 11.11
CA PHE A 77 31.68 -45.39 11.34
C PHE A 77 31.43 -45.24 12.85
N ASP A 78 31.56 -44.01 13.35
CA ASP A 78 31.27 -43.66 14.73
C ASP A 78 29.75 -43.56 14.92
N LEU A 79 29.20 -44.22 15.94
CA LEU A 79 27.78 -44.14 16.35
C LEU A 79 27.29 -42.69 16.59
N TRP A 80 28.22 -41.75 16.75
CA TRP A 80 27.93 -40.31 16.78
C TRP A 80 27.43 -39.75 15.45
N SER A 81 27.84 -40.29 14.30
CA SER A 81 27.35 -39.86 12.97
C SER A 81 25.87 -40.19 12.75
N LEU A 82 25.40 -41.34 13.26
CA LEU A 82 23.98 -41.73 13.25
C LEU A 82 23.11 -40.89 14.19
N ARG A 83 23.64 -40.45 15.33
CA ARG A 83 22.96 -39.45 16.20
C ARG A 83 22.85 -38.10 15.51
N PHE A 84 23.88 -37.68 14.77
CA PHE A 84 23.84 -36.44 13.98
C PHE A 84 22.77 -36.49 12.88
N ASP A 85 22.60 -37.61 12.19
CA ASP A 85 21.56 -37.77 11.17
C ASP A 85 20.14 -37.69 11.71
N PHE A 86 19.87 -38.24 12.90
CA PHE A 86 18.51 -38.22 13.48
C PHE A 86 18.07 -36.82 13.95
N TRP A 87 18.99 -36.03 14.52
CA TRP A 87 18.70 -34.64 14.91
C TRP A 87 18.55 -33.73 13.70
N ASN A 88 19.38 -33.91 12.67
CA ASN A 88 19.22 -33.19 11.40
C ASN A 88 17.89 -33.51 10.73
N LEU A 89 17.47 -34.78 10.73
CA LEU A 89 16.18 -35.20 10.17
C LEU A 89 15.00 -34.59 10.93
N LYS A 90 15.07 -34.54 12.27
CA LYS A 90 14.06 -33.84 13.08
C LYS A 90 14.01 -32.37 12.68
N LEU A 91 15.15 -31.68 12.69
CA LEU A 91 15.28 -30.25 12.37
C LEU A 91 14.77 -29.88 10.98
N ASP A 92 15.05 -30.71 9.98
CA ASP A 92 14.50 -30.56 8.63
C ASP A 92 12.96 -30.64 8.62
N LEU A 93 12.37 -31.55 9.41
CA LEU A 93 10.91 -31.66 9.53
C LEU A 93 10.27 -30.49 10.30
N TRP A 94 11.00 -29.81 11.19
CA TRP A 94 10.48 -28.62 11.88
C TRP A 94 10.16 -27.48 10.91
N SER A 95 10.92 -27.35 9.82
CA SER A 95 10.62 -26.36 8.78
C SER A 95 9.28 -26.61 8.09
N LEU A 96 8.79 -27.85 8.09
CA LEU A 96 7.49 -28.24 7.52
C LEU A 96 6.34 -28.17 8.53
N PHE A 97 6.61 -27.88 9.80
CA PHE A 97 5.58 -27.86 10.82
C PHE A 97 4.43 -26.88 10.50
N PRO A 98 4.65 -25.65 9.99
CA PRO A 98 3.54 -24.78 9.60
C PRO A 98 2.62 -25.45 8.58
N LEU A 99 3.19 -26.15 7.60
CA LEU A 99 2.44 -26.90 6.60
C LEU A 99 1.61 -28.04 7.22
N TYR A 100 2.18 -28.80 8.15
CA TYR A 100 1.44 -29.84 8.88
C TYR A 100 0.34 -29.27 9.76
N ALA A 101 0.65 -28.24 10.55
CA ALA A 101 -0.29 -27.61 11.46
C ALA A 101 -1.47 -27.00 10.70
N VAL A 102 -1.21 -26.31 9.59
CA VAL A 102 -2.25 -25.77 8.71
C VAL A 102 -3.09 -26.90 8.11
N THR A 103 -2.48 -27.97 7.63
CA THR A 103 -3.22 -29.11 7.07
C THR A 103 -4.13 -29.76 8.12
N ALA A 104 -3.62 -29.97 9.33
CA ALA A 104 -4.36 -30.55 10.45
C ALA A 104 -5.52 -29.65 10.89
N LEU A 105 -5.27 -28.34 11.07
CA LEU A 105 -6.32 -27.37 11.44
C LEU A 105 -7.39 -27.26 10.35
N ARG A 106 -7.00 -27.17 9.07
CA ARG A 106 -7.95 -27.14 7.96
C ARG A 106 -8.84 -28.38 7.96
N LEU A 107 -8.26 -29.57 8.13
CA LEU A 107 -9.02 -30.81 8.18
C LEU A 107 -9.98 -30.82 9.38
N LEU A 108 -9.51 -30.42 10.56
CA LEU A 108 -10.33 -30.34 11.77
C LEU A 108 -11.51 -29.38 11.58
N ILE A 109 -11.26 -28.17 11.07
CA ILE A 109 -12.30 -27.16 10.84
C ILE A 109 -13.29 -27.64 9.78
N ALA A 110 -12.83 -28.25 8.69
CA ALA A 110 -13.72 -28.81 7.67
C ALA A 110 -14.60 -29.95 8.22
N LEU A 111 -14.03 -30.82 9.08
CA LEU A 111 -14.78 -31.87 9.76
C LEU A 111 -15.83 -31.29 10.71
N ILE A 112 -15.47 -30.26 11.49
CA ILE A 112 -16.39 -29.56 12.39
C ILE A 112 -17.50 -28.88 11.58
N ALA A 113 -17.16 -28.15 10.52
CA ALA A 113 -18.14 -27.45 9.68
C ALA A 113 -19.14 -28.42 9.04
N ARG A 114 -18.65 -29.57 8.54
CA ARG A 114 -19.50 -30.63 8.01
C ARG A 114 -20.35 -31.32 9.08
N ALA A 115 -19.82 -31.50 10.30
CA ALA A 115 -20.58 -32.06 11.41
C ALA A 115 -21.69 -31.10 11.89
N LEU A 116 -21.42 -29.79 11.87
CA LEU A 116 -22.40 -28.76 12.25
C LEU A 116 -23.45 -28.51 11.16
N CYS A 117 -23.10 -28.61 9.89
CA CYS A 117 -24.06 -28.54 8.78
C CYS A 117 -23.68 -29.46 7.62
N SER A 118 -24.13 -30.71 7.69
CA SER A 118 -23.86 -31.72 6.66
C SER A 118 -24.51 -31.42 5.31
N SER A 119 -25.61 -30.66 5.30
CA SER A 119 -26.29 -30.19 4.09
C SER A 119 -25.61 -28.97 3.45
N CYS A 120 -24.97 -28.11 4.25
CA CYS A 120 -24.26 -26.91 3.75
C CYS A 120 -22.92 -27.26 3.08
N TYR A 121 -22.25 -28.32 3.56
CA TYR A 121 -20.92 -28.69 3.12
C TYR A 121 -20.91 -30.12 2.55
N SER A 122 -20.99 -30.22 1.22
CA SER A 122 -20.95 -31.49 0.48
C SER A 122 -19.56 -32.16 0.49
N GLY A 123 -18.53 -31.47 0.99
CA GLY A 123 -17.16 -31.96 1.08
C GLY A 123 -16.39 -31.40 2.29
N LEU A 124 -15.10 -31.74 2.38
CA LEU A 124 -14.19 -31.19 3.40
C LEU A 124 -13.69 -29.79 2.98
N ILE A 125 -14.62 -28.84 2.96
CA ILE A 125 -14.34 -27.45 2.65
C ILE A 125 -14.17 -26.68 3.96
N VAL A 126 -13.10 -25.88 4.03
CA VAL A 126 -12.89 -24.96 5.14
C VAL A 126 -13.71 -23.70 4.86
N PRO A 127 -14.59 -23.25 5.76
CA PRO A 127 -15.33 -22.01 5.58
C PRO A 127 -14.42 -20.78 5.66
N GLU A 128 -14.79 -19.71 4.97
CA GLU A 128 -14.20 -18.39 5.22
C GLU A 128 -14.62 -17.87 6.61
N PRO A 129 -13.77 -17.10 7.32
CA PRO A 129 -12.45 -16.62 6.92
C PRO A 129 -11.30 -17.62 7.21
N PHE A 130 -11.59 -18.82 7.70
CA PHE A 130 -10.54 -19.77 8.11
C PHE A 130 -9.74 -20.31 6.92
N ALA A 131 -10.37 -20.45 5.75
CA ALA A 131 -9.70 -20.92 4.55
C ALA A 131 -8.58 -19.98 4.08
N SER A 132 -8.82 -18.67 4.16
CA SER A 132 -7.84 -17.62 3.86
C SER A 132 -6.76 -17.50 4.94
N LEU A 133 -7.14 -17.54 6.23
CA LEU A 133 -6.18 -17.51 7.35
C LEU A 133 -5.23 -18.70 7.35
N LEU A 134 -5.73 -19.89 6.99
CA LEU A 134 -4.97 -21.14 6.97
C LEU A 134 -4.55 -21.51 5.54
N SER A 135 -4.10 -20.55 4.73
CA SER A 135 -3.71 -20.82 3.35
C SER A 135 -2.57 -21.83 3.26
N PHE A 136 -2.85 -23.00 2.69
CA PHE A 136 -1.85 -24.06 2.54
C PHE A 136 -0.77 -23.69 1.51
N GLN A 137 -1.11 -22.89 0.48
CA GLN A 137 -0.14 -22.42 -0.51
C GLN A 137 0.95 -21.60 0.18
N TRP A 138 0.55 -20.64 1.02
CA TRP A 138 1.48 -19.86 1.82
C TRP A 138 2.20 -20.74 2.84
N ALA A 139 1.51 -21.67 3.51
CA ALA A 139 2.16 -22.57 4.45
C ALA A 139 3.28 -23.39 3.80
N ALA A 140 3.07 -23.84 2.56
CA ALA A 140 4.07 -24.56 1.78
C ALA A 140 5.23 -23.65 1.34
N ILE A 141 4.95 -22.44 0.84
CA ILE A 141 5.97 -21.46 0.43
C ILE A 141 6.85 -21.07 1.63
N PHE A 142 6.25 -20.72 2.76
CA PHE A 142 6.98 -20.40 3.98
C PHE A 142 7.79 -21.60 4.43
N SER A 143 7.18 -22.79 4.56
CA SER A 143 7.90 -24.00 5.00
C SER A 143 9.11 -24.33 4.11
N LEU A 144 8.96 -24.22 2.79
CA LEU A 144 10.06 -24.40 1.84
C LEU A 144 11.14 -23.32 2.01
N THR A 145 10.75 -22.07 2.22
CA THR A 145 11.68 -20.96 2.47
C THR A 145 12.45 -21.17 3.76
N ALA A 146 11.79 -21.61 4.84
CA ALA A 146 12.45 -22.01 6.08
C ALA A 146 13.43 -23.13 5.85
N PHE A 147 13.02 -24.16 5.14
CA PHE A 147 13.87 -25.30 4.83
C PHE A 147 15.14 -24.85 4.12
N VAL A 148 15.01 -23.99 3.09
CA VAL A 148 16.16 -23.45 2.35
C VAL A 148 17.06 -22.60 3.25
N ILE A 149 16.49 -21.68 4.05
CA ILE A 149 17.27 -20.84 4.98
C ILE A 149 18.01 -21.70 6.00
N HIS A 150 17.32 -22.68 6.58
CA HIS A 150 17.85 -23.61 7.57
C HIS A 150 18.97 -24.47 6.98
N ARG A 151 18.78 -25.02 5.78
CA ARG A 151 19.84 -25.78 5.09
C ARG A 151 21.04 -24.91 4.75
N SER A 152 20.79 -23.70 4.29
CA SER A 152 21.84 -22.75 3.95
C SER A 152 22.62 -22.27 5.18
N SER A 153 21.97 -22.24 6.36
CA SER A 153 22.62 -21.84 7.60
C SER A 153 23.70 -22.84 8.06
N PHE A 154 23.63 -24.11 7.65
CA PHE A 154 24.73 -25.07 7.90
C PHE A 154 25.95 -24.84 7.02
N ALA A 155 25.78 -24.23 5.84
CA ALA A 155 26.86 -23.92 4.91
C ALA A 155 27.52 -22.55 5.20
N ILE A 156 26.92 -21.75 6.08
CA ILE A 156 27.27 -20.35 6.29
C ILE A 156 27.56 -20.11 7.77
N PRO A 157 28.61 -19.35 8.16
CA PRO A 157 28.89 -19.09 9.56
C PRO A 157 27.73 -18.34 10.26
N PRO A 158 27.47 -18.62 11.56
CA PRO A 158 26.41 -17.99 12.36
C PRO A 158 26.26 -16.46 12.25
N PRO A 159 27.33 -15.63 12.19
CA PRO A 159 27.18 -14.18 12.07
C PRO A 159 26.47 -13.72 10.79
N TYR A 160 26.40 -14.57 9.75
CA TYR A 160 25.77 -14.24 8.48
C TYR A 160 24.33 -14.74 8.36
N HIS A 161 23.84 -15.59 9.28
CA HIS A 161 22.46 -16.12 9.23
C HIS A 161 21.39 -15.02 9.20
N PRO A 162 21.47 -13.95 10.01
CA PRO A 162 20.47 -12.88 9.96
C PRO A 162 20.49 -12.13 8.62
N ARG A 163 21.67 -12.01 7.98
CA ARG A 163 21.81 -11.38 6.67
C ARG A 163 21.15 -12.22 5.59
N LEU A 164 21.33 -13.53 5.62
CA LEU A 164 20.66 -14.45 4.72
C LEU A 164 19.14 -14.40 4.88
N ALA A 165 18.63 -14.43 6.12
CA ALA A 165 17.19 -14.33 6.37
C ALA A 165 16.62 -12.97 5.91
N THR A 166 17.36 -11.88 6.12
CA THR A 166 17.00 -10.54 5.63
C THR A 166 16.96 -10.53 4.11
N PHE A 167 17.96 -11.13 3.45
CA PHE A 167 18.02 -11.26 2.00
C PHE A 167 16.85 -12.07 1.44
N ALA A 168 16.55 -13.22 2.04
CA ALA A 168 15.42 -14.05 1.61
C ALA A 168 14.08 -13.32 1.75
N LEU A 169 13.87 -12.59 2.85
CA LEU A 169 12.69 -11.77 3.05
C LEU A 169 12.60 -10.64 2.01
N ALA A 170 13.71 -9.94 1.76
CA ALA A 170 13.77 -8.90 0.74
C ALA A 170 13.52 -9.45 -0.67
N ALA A 171 14.07 -10.63 -1.00
CA ALA A 171 13.86 -11.29 -2.28
C ALA A 171 12.39 -11.70 -2.46
N LEU A 172 11.75 -12.28 -1.44
CA LEU A 172 10.34 -12.63 -1.47
C LEU A 172 9.47 -11.38 -1.71
N SER A 173 9.75 -10.29 -1.00
CA SER A 173 9.05 -9.02 -1.18
C SER A 173 9.30 -8.41 -2.55
N ALA A 174 10.52 -8.48 -3.07
CA ALA A 174 10.85 -7.98 -4.41
C ALA A 174 10.10 -8.78 -5.49
N ILE A 175 10.02 -10.10 -5.37
CA ILE A 175 9.23 -10.96 -6.26
C ILE A 175 7.75 -10.57 -6.18
N TRP A 176 7.23 -10.41 -4.97
CA TRP A 176 5.83 -10.05 -4.75
C TRP A 176 5.49 -8.68 -5.38
N VAL A 177 6.31 -7.66 -5.14
CA VAL A 177 6.21 -6.34 -5.75
C VAL A 177 6.27 -6.44 -7.28
N ALA A 178 7.24 -7.17 -7.82
CA ALA A 178 7.42 -7.30 -9.27
C ALA A 178 6.24 -7.99 -9.95
N ILE A 179 5.53 -8.88 -9.25
CA ILE A 179 4.31 -9.51 -9.73
C ILE A 179 3.13 -8.53 -9.59
N LEU A 180 2.94 -7.94 -8.42
CA LEU A 180 1.71 -7.22 -8.09
C LEU A 180 1.68 -5.80 -8.68
N PHE A 181 2.74 -5.01 -8.49
CA PHE A 181 2.71 -3.58 -8.80
C PHE A 181 2.42 -3.28 -10.27
N PRO A 182 3.00 -3.99 -11.26
CA PRO A 182 2.68 -3.75 -12.66
C PRO A 182 1.20 -3.92 -13.01
N ARG A 183 0.47 -4.75 -12.26
CA ARG A 183 -0.98 -4.98 -12.43
C ARG A 183 -1.82 -3.88 -11.80
N LEU A 184 -1.24 -3.11 -10.88
CA LEU A 184 -1.89 -2.00 -10.20
C LEU A 184 -1.65 -0.66 -10.90
N ILE A 185 -0.77 -0.59 -11.89
CA ILE A 185 -0.55 0.65 -12.65
C ILE A 185 -1.82 0.93 -13.49
N PRO A 186 -2.47 2.09 -13.30
CA PRO A 186 -3.64 2.45 -14.09
C PRO A 186 -3.24 2.74 -15.52
N ALA A 187 -4.14 2.44 -16.47
CA ALA A 187 -4.00 2.92 -17.85
C ALA A 187 -4.46 4.37 -17.98
N ALA A 188 -5.34 4.81 -17.08
CA ALA A 188 -5.84 6.17 -16.99
C ALA A 188 -6.51 6.42 -15.63
N VAL A 189 -6.87 7.69 -15.39
CA VAL A 189 -7.49 8.13 -14.14
C VAL A 189 -8.82 8.84 -14.36
N THR A 190 -9.74 8.64 -13.42
CA THR A 190 -11.07 9.25 -13.39
C THR A 190 -11.42 9.67 -11.95
N GLY A 191 -12.67 10.05 -11.69
CA GLY A 191 -13.11 10.48 -10.36
C GLY A 191 -12.70 11.91 -10.04
N ALA A 192 -12.81 12.28 -8.77
CA ALA A 192 -12.51 13.62 -8.27
C ALA A 192 -11.00 13.76 -7.97
N ASP A 193 -10.54 13.24 -6.82
CA ASP A 193 -9.19 13.46 -6.33
C ASP A 193 -8.10 12.95 -7.30
N PRO A 194 -8.14 11.68 -7.78
CA PRO A 194 -7.08 11.16 -8.64
C PRO A 194 -6.93 11.93 -9.95
N PHE A 195 -8.05 12.25 -10.59
CA PHE A 195 -8.05 13.08 -11.79
C PHE A 195 -7.52 14.48 -11.49
N ALA A 196 -7.98 15.14 -10.43
CA ALA A 196 -7.60 16.52 -10.14
C ALA A 196 -6.10 16.65 -9.84
N TYR A 197 -5.50 15.70 -9.11
CA TYR A 197 -4.04 15.68 -8.91
C TYR A 197 -3.28 15.49 -10.23
N ALA A 198 -3.73 14.55 -11.07
CA ALA A 198 -3.10 14.32 -12.38
C ALA A 198 -3.21 15.55 -13.29
N GLN A 199 -4.40 16.14 -13.39
CA GLN A 199 -4.67 17.32 -14.20
C GLN A 199 -3.86 18.52 -13.72
N MET A 200 -3.84 18.79 -12.41
CA MET A 200 -3.00 19.84 -11.84
C MET A 200 -1.50 19.61 -12.12
N GLY A 201 -1.03 18.36 -12.07
CA GLY A 201 0.34 18.02 -12.43
C GLY A 201 0.66 18.30 -13.90
N ILE A 202 -0.28 17.99 -14.80
CA ILE A 202 -0.18 18.30 -16.23
C ILE A 202 -0.19 19.82 -16.45
N ASP A 203 -1.09 20.56 -15.80
CA ASP A 203 -1.16 22.03 -15.89
C ASP A 203 0.13 22.68 -15.36
N LEU A 204 0.70 22.19 -14.25
CA LEU A 204 2.00 22.65 -13.76
C LEU A 204 3.11 22.42 -14.77
N ALA A 205 3.17 21.23 -15.38
CA ALA A 205 4.21 20.88 -16.33
C ALA A 205 4.09 21.63 -17.67
N THR A 206 2.86 21.93 -18.12
CA THR A 206 2.60 22.50 -19.45
C THR A 206 2.34 24.00 -19.45
N ARG A 207 1.78 24.54 -18.35
CA ARG A 207 1.37 25.95 -18.22
C ARG A 207 2.12 26.69 -17.10
N GLY A 208 2.83 25.98 -16.23
CA GLY A 208 3.53 26.59 -15.09
C GLY A 208 2.60 27.05 -13.96
N THR A 209 1.34 26.64 -13.97
CA THR A 209 0.34 26.97 -12.94
C THR A 209 -0.45 25.71 -12.54
N PRO A 210 -0.79 25.54 -11.24
CA PRO A 210 -1.66 24.45 -10.80
C PRO A 210 -3.16 24.71 -11.05
N MET A 211 -3.52 25.87 -11.60
CA MET A 211 -4.92 26.18 -11.93
C MET A 211 -5.31 25.60 -13.29
N HIS A 212 -6.53 25.08 -13.39
CA HIS A 212 -7.08 24.55 -14.63
C HIS A 212 -8.05 25.53 -15.27
N SER A 213 -8.01 25.66 -16.60
CA SER A 213 -8.94 26.52 -17.33
C SER A 213 -10.24 25.79 -17.65
N PHE A 214 -11.38 26.44 -17.40
CA PHE A 214 -12.72 25.93 -17.70
C PHE A 214 -13.44 26.88 -18.68
N PRO A 215 -13.30 26.70 -20.00
CA PRO A 215 -13.88 27.61 -20.98
C PRO A 215 -15.41 27.71 -20.92
N LEU A 216 -16.09 26.64 -20.49
CA LEU A 216 -17.55 26.62 -20.35
C LEU A 216 -18.06 27.46 -19.18
N ALA A 217 -17.20 27.80 -18.20
CA ALA A 217 -17.59 28.64 -17.07
C ALA A 217 -18.00 30.05 -17.52
N ASP A 218 -17.33 30.61 -18.52
CA ASP A 218 -17.69 31.92 -19.11
C ASP A 218 -19.07 31.87 -19.76
N LEU A 219 -19.40 30.77 -20.45
CA LEU A 219 -20.72 30.59 -21.05
C LEU A 219 -21.81 30.52 -19.97
N ALA A 220 -21.61 29.74 -18.91
CA ALA A 220 -22.55 29.69 -17.79
C ALA A 220 -22.74 31.06 -17.13
N HIS A 221 -21.65 31.81 -16.96
CA HIS A 221 -21.69 33.17 -16.44
C HIS A 221 -22.50 34.12 -17.35
N GLN A 222 -22.28 34.09 -18.66
CA GLN A 222 -23.04 34.90 -19.64
C GLN A 222 -24.53 34.57 -19.66
N LEU A 223 -24.88 33.31 -19.41
CA LEU A 223 -26.26 32.85 -19.33
C LEU A 223 -26.92 33.13 -17.97
N ASN A 224 -26.18 33.69 -17.00
CA ASN A 224 -26.63 33.92 -15.64
C ASN A 224 -27.16 32.64 -14.95
N ILE A 225 -26.49 31.51 -15.20
CA ILE A 225 -26.79 30.23 -14.55
C ILE A 225 -25.62 29.80 -13.63
N PRO A 226 -25.83 28.89 -12.67
CA PRO A 226 -24.77 28.41 -11.79
C PRO A 226 -23.53 27.91 -12.55
N ILE A 227 -22.33 28.27 -12.09
CA ILE A 227 -21.06 27.94 -12.79
C ILE A 227 -20.56 26.52 -12.44
N TYR A 228 -20.81 26.04 -11.21
CA TYR A 228 -20.26 24.77 -10.71
C TYR A 228 -20.46 23.55 -11.64
N PRO A 229 -21.60 23.39 -12.34
CA PRO A 229 -21.78 22.29 -13.29
C PRO A 229 -20.80 22.30 -14.48
N THR A 230 -20.10 23.40 -14.73
CA THR A 230 -19.06 23.47 -15.77
C THR A 230 -17.68 23.02 -15.27
N LEU A 231 -17.56 22.71 -13.98
CA LEU A 231 -16.30 22.37 -13.30
C LEU A 231 -16.25 20.90 -12.93
N PHE A 232 -15.04 20.35 -12.82
CA PHE A 232 -14.85 19.03 -12.22
C PHE A 232 -15.07 19.07 -10.69
N VAL A 233 -15.34 17.91 -10.08
CA VAL A 233 -15.42 17.83 -8.61
C VAL A 233 -14.10 18.28 -7.98
N GLY A 234 -14.20 19.10 -6.95
CA GLY A 234 -13.05 19.59 -6.19
C GLY A 234 -12.36 20.81 -6.80
N TYR A 235 -12.97 21.47 -7.78
CA TYR A 235 -12.56 22.78 -8.26
C TYR A 235 -13.44 23.89 -7.67
N THR A 236 -12.85 25.06 -7.43
CA THR A 236 -13.56 26.25 -6.94
C THR A 236 -14.13 27.05 -8.11
N ILE A 237 -15.02 28.01 -7.85
CA ILE A 237 -15.45 28.94 -8.90
C ILE A 237 -14.21 29.65 -9.49
N PRO A 238 -14.04 29.67 -10.82
CA PRO A 238 -12.87 30.27 -11.45
C PRO A 238 -12.82 31.79 -11.26
N ARG A 239 -11.60 32.35 -11.30
CA ARG A 239 -11.36 33.79 -11.43
C ARG A 239 -11.05 34.07 -12.90
N GLY A 240 -12.05 34.54 -13.64
CA GLY A 240 -12.02 34.44 -15.11
C GLY A 240 -12.31 33.00 -15.52
N ILE A 241 -11.44 32.41 -16.34
CA ILE A 241 -11.57 31.00 -16.76
C ILE A 241 -10.75 30.02 -15.91
N ASP A 242 -9.79 30.50 -15.12
CA ASP A 242 -8.89 29.64 -14.34
C ASP A 242 -9.46 29.33 -12.95
N SER A 243 -9.50 28.05 -12.62
CA SER A 243 -9.98 27.54 -11.34
C SER A 243 -8.89 26.77 -10.59
N ALA A 244 -8.84 26.98 -9.28
CA ALA A 244 -8.01 26.23 -8.37
C ALA A 244 -8.75 25.00 -7.83
N THR A 245 -8.00 23.95 -7.50
CA THR A 245 -8.57 22.81 -6.79
C THR A 245 -8.62 23.06 -5.28
N VAL A 246 -9.47 22.30 -4.58
CA VAL A 246 -9.53 22.26 -3.12
C VAL A 246 -8.31 21.54 -2.49
N TRP A 247 -7.54 20.82 -3.29
CA TRP A 247 -6.38 20.05 -2.82
C TRP A 247 -5.06 20.85 -2.90
N PRO A 248 -4.08 20.50 -2.06
CA PRO A 248 -2.73 21.08 -2.11
C PRO A 248 -1.97 20.73 -3.41
N PRO A 249 -1.15 21.64 -3.95
CA PRO A 249 -0.40 21.39 -5.18
C PRO A 249 0.89 20.60 -5.02
N GLY A 250 1.34 20.31 -3.79
CA GLY A 250 2.65 19.69 -3.57
C GLY A 250 2.77 18.28 -4.14
N PHE A 251 1.71 17.46 -4.10
CA PHE A 251 1.73 16.15 -4.74
C PHE A 251 1.69 16.28 -6.28
N SER A 252 0.86 17.19 -6.79
CA SER A 252 0.80 17.51 -8.22
C SER A 252 2.13 18.03 -8.76
N ALA A 253 2.94 18.73 -7.95
CA ALA A 253 4.30 19.13 -8.35
C ALA A 253 5.22 17.92 -8.57
N LEU A 254 5.11 16.86 -7.75
CA LEU A 254 5.83 15.61 -7.99
C LEU A 254 5.33 14.91 -9.26
N LEU A 255 4.02 14.92 -9.50
CA LEU A 255 3.43 14.41 -10.74
C LEU A 255 3.89 15.20 -11.95
N ALA A 256 4.01 16.52 -11.86
CA ALA A 256 4.52 17.39 -12.92
C ALA A 256 5.97 17.02 -13.30
N ILE A 257 6.83 16.76 -12.30
CA ILE A 257 8.19 16.28 -12.53
C ILE A 257 8.16 14.92 -13.23
N ALA A 258 7.36 13.97 -12.72
CA ALA A 258 7.25 12.64 -13.32
C ALA A 258 6.72 12.70 -14.76
N PHE A 259 5.72 13.55 -15.02
CA PHE A 259 5.16 13.79 -16.35
C PHE A 259 6.16 14.42 -17.30
N THR A 260 6.95 15.39 -16.84
CA THR A 260 7.99 16.02 -17.67
C THR A 260 9.06 15.02 -18.09
N VAL A 261 9.40 14.06 -17.21
CA VAL A 261 10.45 13.06 -17.48
C VAL A 261 9.94 11.86 -18.30
N PHE A 262 8.74 11.36 -18.01
CA PHE A 262 8.23 10.10 -18.56
C PHE A 262 6.90 10.22 -19.33
N GLY A 263 6.42 11.44 -19.58
CA GLY A 263 5.11 11.71 -20.17
C GLY A 263 3.96 11.23 -19.28
N GLU A 264 2.81 10.95 -19.88
CA GLU A 264 1.60 10.47 -19.18
C GLU A 264 1.88 9.25 -18.29
N ARG A 265 2.73 8.31 -18.73
CA ARG A 265 3.13 7.14 -17.93
C ARG A 265 3.78 7.51 -16.61
N GLY A 266 4.47 8.65 -16.54
CA GLY A 266 5.06 9.17 -15.31
C GLY A 266 4.04 9.43 -14.21
N LEU A 267 2.83 9.88 -14.58
CA LEU A 267 1.74 10.13 -13.64
C LEU A 267 1.33 8.86 -12.89
N TYR A 268 1.35 7.73 -13.58
CA TYR A 268 0.86 6.44 -13.08
C TYR A 268 1.96 5.61 -12.39
N LEU A 269 3.23 5.88 -12.71
CA LEU A 269 4.38 5.21 -12.10
C LEU A 269 4.82 5.83 -10.77
N LEU A 270 4.45 7.09 -10.49
CA LEU A 270 4.92 7.80 -9.31
C LEU A 270 4.50 7.11 -8.00
N ASN A 271 3.23 6.72 -7.85
CA ASN A 271 2.75 6.12 -6.61
C ASN A 271 3.36 4.74 -6.30
N PRO A 272 3.53 3.83 -7.28
CA PRO A 272 4.33 2.63 -7.09
C PRO A 272 5.76 2.91 -6.59
N ILE A 273 6.44 3.94 -7.15
CA ILE A 273 7.77 4.35 -6.70
C ILE A 273 7.73 4.88 -5.27
N LEU A 274 6.77 5.76 -4.96
CA LEU A 274 6.57 6.30 -3.60
C LEU A 274 6.28 5.19 -2.59
N GLY A 275 5.51 4.16 -2.97
CA GLY A 275 5.27 2.99 -2.13
C GLY A 275 6.55 2.24 -1.74
N LEU A 276 7.48 2.07 -2.68
CA LEU A 276 8.79 1.46 -2.42
C LEU A 276 9.66 2.36 -1.54
N LEU A 277 9.63 3.68 -1.79
CA LEU A 277 10.33 4.65 -0.95
C LEU A 277 9.76 4.69 0.48
N CYS A 278 8.44 4.56 0.66
CA CYS A 278 7.80 4.42 1.97
C CYS A 278 8.27 3.15 2.69
N ALA A 279 8.39 2.03 1.99
CA ALA A 279 8.94 0.79 2.56
C ALA A 279 10.42 0.96 2.98
N ALA A 280 11.24 1.61 2.15
CA ALA A 280 12.62 1.92 2.49
C ALA A 280 12.73 2.87 3.69
N ALA A 281 11.91 3.92 3.73
CA ALA A 281 11.81 4.82 4.88
C ALA A 281 11.35 4.07 6.14
N THR A 282 10.42 3.12 6.01
CA THR A 282 9.94 2.29 7.13
C THR A 282 11.05 1.37 7.67
N TYR A 283 11.85 0.77 6.79
CA TYR A 283 13.07 0.06 7.18
C TYR A 283 14.02 0.96 7.97
N LEU A 284 14.27 2.18 7.47
CA LEU A 284 15.15 3.14 8.14
C LEU A 284 14.59 3.62 9.49
N LEU A 285 13.29 3.87 9.58
CA LEU A 285 12.60 4.19 10.84
C LEU A 285 12.80 3.06 11.85
N ALA A 286 12.51 1.82 11.45
CA ALA A 286 12.70 0.66 12.30
C ALA A 286 14.17 0.47 12.71
N ARG A 287 15.13 0.73 11.81
CA ARG A 287 16.56 0.52 12.06
C ARG A 287 17.21 1.63 12.89
N ARG A 288 16.81 2.88 12.68
CA ARG A 288 17.50 4.07 13.23
C ARG A 288 16.78 4.71 14.40
N VAL A 289 15.46 4.59 14.46
CA VAL A 289 14.63 5.16 15.54
C VAL A 289 14.26 4.08 16.55
N PHE A 290 13.78 2.93 16.09
CA PHE A 290 13.42 1.80 16.97
C PHE A 290 14.60 0.87 17.29
N ASP A 291 15.79 1.14 16.75
CA ASP A 291 17.05 0.37 16.86
C ASP A 291 16.89 -1.16 16.65
N LEU A 292 15.99 -1.56 15.74
CA LEU A 292 15.74 -2.97 15.47
C LEU A 292 16.92 -3.62 14.71
N PRO A 293 17.15 -4.93 14.88
CA PRO A 293 18.07 -5.68 14.02
C PRO A 293 17.64 -5.64 12.54
N PRO A 294 18.57 -5.73 11.57
CA PRO A 294 18.26 -5.59 10.13
C PRO A 294 17.09 -6.46 9.64
N PHE A 295 17.01 -7.70 10.12
CA PHE A 295 15.92 -8.61 9.77
C PHE A 295 14.55 -8.07 10.19
N PHE A 296 14.41 -7.58 11.43
CA PHE A 296 13.15 -7.03 11.93
C PHE A 296 12.85 -5.66 11.32
N SER A 297 13.87 -4.87 10.98
CA SER A 297 13.69 -3.67 10.17
C SER A 297 13.14 -4.00 8.77
N ALA A 298 13.64 -5.07 8.14
CA ALA A 298 13.11 -5.54 6.86
C ALA A 298 11.67 -6.05 7.02
N LEU A 299 11.37 -6.77 8.09
CA LEU A 299 10.00 -7.19 8.42
C LEU A 299 9.03 -6.00 8.50
N ALA A 300 9.43 -4.89 9.13
CA ALA A 300 8.59 -3.69 9.16
C ALA A 300 8.28 -3.16 7.75
N ALA A 301 9.27 -3.13 6.85
CA ALA A 301 9.07 -2.73 5.46
C ALA A 301 8.16 -3.71 4.70
N VAL A 302 8.32 -5.02 4.91
CA VAL A 302 7.45 -6.04 4.30
C VAL A 302 6.01 -5.95 4.80
N LEU A 303 5.80 -5.71 6.09
CA LEU A 303 4.46 -5.51 6.64
C LEU A 303 3.74 -4.33 5.97
N LEU A 304 4.49 -3.27 5.64
CA LEU A 304 3.96 -2.15 4.89
C LEU A 304 3.64 -2.53 3.43
N LEU A 305 4.58 -3.17 2.73
CA LEU A 305 4.38 -3.63 1.34
C LEU A 305 3.25 -4.64 1.18
N THR A 306 2.87 -5.32 2.26
CA THR A 306 1.79 -6.30 2.29
C THR A 306 0.53 -5.76 2.97
N SER A 307 0.48 -4.46 3.29
CA SER A 307 -0.78 -3.81 3.69
C SER A 307 -1.70 -3.70 2.50
N PHE A 308 -2.96 -4.13 2.68
CA PHE A 308 -3.97 -4.04 1.64
C PHE A 308 -4.26 -2.56 1.35
N GLU A 309 -4.48 -1.76 2.39
CA GLU A 309 -4.74 -0.32 2.23
C GLU A 309 -3.57 0.41 1.55
N GLN A 310 -2.31 0.14 1.94
CA GLN A 310 -1.14 0.69 1.26
C GLN A 310 -1.13 0.31 -0.23
N THR A 311 -1.39 -0.97 -0.51
CA THR A 311 -1.26 -1.56 -1.84
C THR A 311 -2.28 -0.99 -2.81
N ILE A 312 -3.54 -0.84 -2.39
CA ILE A 312 -4.56 -0.26 -3.25
C ILE A 312 -4.28 1.22 -3.56
N ARG A 313 -3.59 1.97 -2.69
CA ARG A 313 -3.20 3.37 -2.96
C ARG A 313 -2.02 3.52 -3.93
N LEU A 314 -1.37 2.42 -4.31
CA LEU A 314 -0.38 2.42 -5.39
C LEU A 314 -1.04 2.65 -6.76
N SER A 315 -2.33 2.34 -6.87
CA SER A 315 -3.02 2.19 -8.15
C SER A 315 -3.60 3.48 -8.73
N THR A 316 -3.62 4.56 -7.96
CA THR A 316 -4.15 5.84 -8.41
C THR A 316 -3.28 6.96 -7.87
N PRO A 317 -3.11 8.08 -8.62
CA PRO A 317 -2.34 9.23 -8.17
C PRO A 317 -3.08 9.95 -7.05
N LEU A 318 -2.87 9.47 -5.84
CA LEU A 318 -3.33 10.07 -4.60
C LEU A 318 -2.13 10.51 -3.75
N ALA A 319 -2.31 11.63 -3.03
CA ALA A 319 -1.26 12.23 -2.22
C ALA A 319 -0.88 11.42 -0.96
N ASP A 320 -1.63 10.37 -0.62
CA ASP A 320 -1.48 9.62 0.64
C ASP A 320 -0.06 9.08 0.83
N LEU A 321 0.52 8.48 -0.22
CA LEU A 321 1.87 7.87 -0.16
C LEU A 321 2.97 8.92 -0.06
N ALA A 322 2.81 10.07 -0.73
CA ALA A 322 3.76 11.18 -0.62
C ALA A 322 3.75 11.75 0.81
N ALA A 323 2.56 11.98 1.37
CA ALA A 323 2.40 12.43 2.76
C ALA A 323 3.02 11.43 3.74
N GLN A 324 2.76 10.13 3.56
CA GLN A 324 3.36 9.07 4.37
C GLN A 324 4.89 9.06 4.29
N LEU A 325 5.47 9.17 3.09
CA LEU A 325 6.92 9.18 2.89
C LEU A 325 7.55 10.36 3.63
N PHE A 326 7.07 11.57 3.36
CA PHE A 326 7.67 12.79 3.92
C PHE A 326 7.47 12.89 5.43
N THR A 327 6.31 12.47 5.95
CA THR A 327 6.09 12.34 7.40
C THR A 327 7.08 11.34 8.03
N THR A 328 7.30 10.19 7.39
CA THR A 328 8.24 9.18 7.90
C THR A 328 9.68 9.72 7.91
N LEU A 329 10.11 10.39 6.85
CA LEU A 329 11.44 11.00 6.76
C LEU A 329 11.63 12.11 7.81
N ALA A 330 10.61 12.94 8.02
CA ALA A 330 10.63 13.94 9.08
C ALA A 330 10.77 13.30 10.48
N ILE A 331 10.01 12.23 10.77
CA ILE A 331 10.12 11.49 12.04
C ILE A 331 11.52 10.88 12.22
N ILE A 332 12.09 10.29 11.16
CA ILE A 332 13.45 9.74 11.20
C ILE A 332 14.46 10.84 11.54
N LEU A 333 14.40 11.99 10.87
CA LEU A 333 15.33 13.09 11.13
C LEU A 333 15.09 13.74 12.51
N ALA A 334 13.87 13.75 13.02
CA ALA A 334 13.58 14.25 14.36
C ALA A 334 14.11 13.31 15.46
N LEU A 335 13.93 11.99 15.30
CA LEU A 335 14.09 11.04 16.40
C LEU A 335 15.32 10.12 16.31
N ALA A 336 15.99 10.04 15.15
CA ALA A 336 17.18 9.20 15.04
C ALA A 336 18.32 9.76 15.91
N ASP A 337 18.74 8.96 16.88
CA ASP A 337 19.84 9.26 17.80
C ASP A 337 21.21 9.03 17.12
N LYS A 338 21.28 8.04 16.21
CA LYS A 338 22.50 7.68 15.48
C LYS A 338 22.68 8.59 14.28
N GLY A 339 23.46 9.65 14.46
CA GLY A 339 23.85 10.57 13.41
C GLY A 339 24.38 9.84 12.18
N LEU A 340 24.09 10.41 11.02
CA LEU A 340 24.94 10.31 9.83
C LEU A 340 26.26 11.05 10.14
N GLU A 341 26.96 10.68 11.21
CA GLU A 341 28.17 11.38 11.67
C GLU A 341 29.30 11.12 10.66
N PHE A 342 29.35 11.96 9.64
CA PHE A 342 30.55 12.25 8.89
C PHE A 342 31.45 13.17 9.72
N GLU A 343 32.75 13.23 9.39
CA GLU A 343 33.76 14.05 10.07
C GLU A 343 33.38 15.56 10.19
N PHE A 344 32.38 16.02 9.42
CA PHE A 344 31.80 17.38 9.50
C PHE A 344 30.55 17.45 10.38
N ARG A 345 30.70 17.33 11.70
CA ARG A 345 29.57 17.31 12.67
C ARG A 345 28.64 18.54 12.57
N ASN A 346 29.19 19.75 12.35
CA ASN A 346 28.39 20.99 12.26
C ASN A 346 27.60 21.11 10.96
N LEU A 347 28.17 20.71 9.81
CA LEU A 347 27.46 20.73 8.54
C LEU A 347 26.36 19.66 8.50
N THR A 348 26.66 18.47 9.01
CA THR A 348 25.69 17.38 9.18
C THR A 348 24.50 17.81 10.06
N PHE A 349 24.78 18.60 11.10
CA PHE A 349 23.77 19.17 11.98
C PHE A 349 22.82 20.13 11.24
N VAL A 350 23.36 21.10 10.51
CA VAL A 350 22.55 22.09 9.78
C VAL A 350 21.73 21.40 8.69
N ILE A 351 22.35 20.52 7.90
CA ILE A 351 21.67 19.76 6.84
C ILE A 351 20.53 18.93 7.42
N ARG A 352 20.71 18.28 8.58
CA ARG A 352 19.65 17.49 9.22
C ARG A 352 18.42 18.32 9.57
N HIS A 353 18.60 19.49 10.19
CA HIS A 353 17.47 20.33 10.63
C HIS A 353 16.79 21.06 9.47
N LEU A 354 17.57 21.50 8.47
CA LEU A 354 17.01 22.01 7.23
C LEU A 354 16.21 20.90 6.51
N SER A 355 16.77 19.69 6.38
CA SER A 355 16.06 18.55 5.76
C SER A 355 14.80 18.17 6.55
N LEU A 356 14.82 18.27 7.88
CA LEU A 356 13.64 18.07 8.71
C LEU A 356 12.54 19.09 8.39
N GLY A 357 12.87 20.39 8.34
CA GLY A 357 11.93 21.43 7.97
C GLY A 357 11.41 21.27 6.53
N LEU A 358 12.29 20.90 5.59
CA LEU A 358 11.94 20.59 4.21
C LEU A 358 10.93 19.43 4.11
N PHE A 359 11.21 18.28 4.73
CA PHE A 359 10.30 17.13 4.65
C PHE A 359 8.99 17.39 5.39
N ALA A 360 9.00 18.15 6.49
CA ALA A 360 7.78 18.58 7.15
C ALA A 360 6.94 19.51 6.25
N ALA A 361 7.59 20.42 5.51
CA ALA A 361 6.91 21.25 4.51
C ALA A 361 6.37 20.42 3.35
N LEU A 362 7.14 19.46 2.83
CA LEU A 362 6.69 18.56 1.77
C LEU A 362 5.49 17.70 2.20
N ALA A 363 5.46 17.24 3.46
CA ALA A 363 4.28 16.57 4.02
C ALA A 363 3.07 17.52 4.09
N PHE A 364 3.28 18.78 4.49
CA PHE A 364 2.23 19.80 4.57
C PHE A 364 1.68 20.19 3.18
N VAL A 365 2.54 20.49 2.21
CA VAL A 365 2.10 20.92 0.88
C VAL A 365 1.55 19.77 0.04
N THR A 366 1.79 18.51 0.44
CA THR A 366 1.09 17.35 -0.14
C THR A 366 -0.26 17.12 0.53
N ARG A 367 -0.35 17.37 1.85
CA ARG A 367 -1.59 17.23 2.61
C ARG A 367 -1.61 18.21 3.80
N TYR A 368 -2.48 19.21 3.75
CA TYR A 368 -2.49 20.31 4.73
C TYR A 368 -2.65 19.87 6.19
N THR A 369 -3.29 18.72 6.46
CA THR A 369 -3.43 18.21 7.83
C THR A 369 -2.11 17.78 8.47
N GLN A 370 -1.05 17.57 7.68
CA GLN A 370 0.29 17.30 8.20
C GLN A 370 0.94 18.52 8.87
N LEU A 371 0.34 19.72 8.77
CA LEU A 371 0.73 20.88 9.60
C LEU A 371 0.68 20.55 11.10
N LEU A 372 -0.22 19.64 11.50
CA LEU A 372 -0.41 19.23 12.89
C LEU A 372 0.76 18.44 13.46
N LEU A 373 1.69 17.98 12.62
CA LEU A 373 2.93 17.33 13.07
C LEU A 373 3.94 18.35 13.62
N ILE A 374 3.89 19.61 13.15
CA ILE A 374 4.93 20.63 13.43
C ILE A 374 5.14 20.87 14.93
N PRO A 375 4.09 21.04 15.77
CA PRO A 375 4.29 21.21 17.21
C PRO A 375 5.04 20.04 17.84
N GLY A 376 4.71 18.80 17.48
CA GLY A 376 5.39 17.62 17.99
C GLY A 376 6.85 17.51 17.51
N LEU A 377 7.11 17.89 16.25
CA LEU A 377 8.47 17.94 15.71
C LEU A 377 9.34 19.00 16.40
N LEU A 378 8.76 20.17 16.71
CA LEU A 378 9.42 21.22 17.49
C LEU A 378 9.71 20.74 18.91
N LEU A 379 8.75 20.12 19.59
CA LEU A 379 8.95 19.56 20.93
C LEU A 379 10.03 18.47 20.93
N ALA A 380 10.06 17.60 19.93
CA ALA A 380 11.12 16.59 19.77
C ALA A 380 12.50 17.23 19.53
N ALA A 381 12.56 18.37 18.84
CA ALA A 381 13.79 19.13 18.64
C ALA A 381 14.26 19.84 19.93
N LEU A 382 13.33 20.30 20.78
CA LEU A 382 13.63 20.90 22.08
C LEU A 382 14.07 19.87 23.13
N HIS A 383 13.53 18.65 23.05
CA HIS A 383 13.78 17.55 23.97
C HIS A 383 14.29 16.31 23.22
N PRO A 384 15.51 16.35 22.67
CA PRO A 384 16.07 15.19 22.01
C PRO A 384 16.12 14.01 23.00
N PRO A 385 15.75 12.79 22.57
CA PRO A 385 15.74 11.64 23.45
C PRO A 385 17.14 11.45 24.06
N PRO A 386 17.24 11.10 25.35
CA PRO A 386 18.54 10.87 25.99
C PRO A 386 19.25 9.75 25.24
N SER A 387 20.45 10.04 24.73
CA SER A 387 21.26 9.09 23.97
C SER A 387 21.50 7.82 24.80
N THR A 388 20.95 6.69 24.39
CA THR A 388 20.84 5.49 25.23
C THR A 388 22.09 4.62 25.31
N LEU A 389 23.24 5.01 24.73
CA LEU A 389 24.45 4.17 24.75
C LEU A 389 25.73 4.98 24.96
N HIS A 390 26.35 4.77 26.12
CA HIS A 390 27.80 4.84 26.43
C HIS A 390 28.72 5.59 25.44
N VAL A 391 28.53 6.89 25.25
CA VAL A 391 29.64 7.73 24.77
C VAL A 391 30.53 8.00 25.97
N SER A 392 31.68 7.33 25.98
CA SER A 392 32.78 7.60 26.90
C SER A 392 33.05 9.11 26.94
N ARG A 393 33.00 9.66 28.16
CA ARG A 393 33.02 11.09 28.52
C ARG A 393 34.34 11.83 28.21
N SER A 394 35.14 11.39 27.26
CA SER A 394 36.53 11.86 27.14
C SER A 394 36.82 12.89 26.05
N THR A 395 35.83 13.42 25.32
CA THR A 395 36.08 14.53 24.38
C THR A 395 35.55 15.88 24.87
N PRO A 396 36.34 16.97 24.77
CA PRO A 396 35.94 18.30 25.21
C PRO A 396 34.66 18.75 24.49
N HIS A 397 33.75 19.32 25.25
CA HIS A 397 32.42 19.72 24.83
C HIS A 397 32.49 20.80 23.73
N ALA A 398 32.30 20.39 22.47
CA ALA A 398 31.78 21.32 21.48
C ALA A 398 30.45 21.89 22.00
N PRO A 399 30.22 23.21 21.91
CA PRO A 399 28.98 23.81 22.37
C PRO A 399 27.82 23.15 21.63
N ARG A 400 26.92 22.49 22.38
CA ARG A 400 25.68 21.99 21.80
C ARG A 400 24.89 23.20 21.30
N PRO A 401 24.44 23.22 20.03
CA PRO A 401 23.58 24.29 19.55
C PRO A 401 22.37 24.42 20.49
N THR A 402 21.98 25.65 20.78
CA THR A 402 20.84 25.89 21.68
C THR A 402 19.56 25.38 21.02
N PRO A 403 18.57 24.90 21.79
CA PRO A 403 17.27 24.47 21.28
C PRO A 403 16.61 25.49 20.33
N ILE A 404 16.90 26.78 20.53
CA ILE A 404 16.49 27.88 19.67
C ILE A 404 17.01 27.68 18.23
N VAL A 405 18.29 27.37 18.04
CA VAL A 405 18.89 27.17 16.71
C VAL A 405 18.23 25.99 15.98
N HIS A 406 17.91 24.91 16.69
CA HIS A 406 17.21 23.76 16.12
C HIS A 406 15.84 24.16 15.57
N CYS A 407 15.04 24.84 16.39
CA CYS A 407 13.72 25.31 15.99
C CYS A 407 13.82 26.34 14.86
N SER A 408 14.76 27.28 14.92
CA SER A 408 14.96 28.29 13.89
C SER A 408 15.29 27.68 12.53
N LEU A 409 16.19 26.69 12.45
CA LEU A 409 16.54 26.03 11.19
C LEU A 409 15.37 25.23 10.60
N LEU A 410 14.65 24.50 11.45
CA LEU A 410 13.46 23.76 11.03
C LEU A 410 12.40 24.73 10.49
N ILE A 411 12.05 25.75 11.27
CA ILE A 411 11.03 26.74 10.93
C ILE A 411 11.41 27.47 9.64
N LEU A 412 12.67 27.92 9.53
CA LEU A 412 13.17 28.62 8.34
C LEU A 412 13.02 27.74 7.10
N SER A 413 13.51 26.49 7.15
CA SER A 413 13.40 25.59 6.00
C SER A 413 11.96 25.22 5.67
N PHE A 414 11.10 25.06 6.70
CA PHE A 414 9.68 24.78 6.50
C PHE A 414 8.99 25.93 5.77
N PHE A 415 9.22 27.17 6.22
CA PHE A 415 8.64 28.35 5.58
C PHE A 415 9.13 28.49 4.14
N ILE A 416 10.44 28.42 3.89
CA ILE A 416 10.99 28.55 2.54
C ILE A 416 10.39 27.50 1.60
N ALA A 417 10.33 26.23 2.02
CA ALA A 417 9.81 25.15 1.19
C ALA A 417 8.29 25.23 0.96
N SER A 418 7.53 25.88 1.86
CA SER A 418 6.08 26.08 1.72
C SER A 418 5.70 27.41 1.06
N LEU A 419 6.67 28.26 0.69
CA LEU A 419 6.41 29.54 0.01
C LEU A 419 5.59 29.40 -1.28
N PRO A 420 5.93 28.48 -2.23
CA PRO A 420 5.19 28.38 -3.49
C PRO A 420 3.69 28.10 -3.28
N ASP A 421 3.39 27.19 -2.37
CA ASP A 421 2.04 26.82 -1.97
C ASP A 421 1.33 27.97 -1.23
N THR A 422 2.06 28.74 -0.41
CA THR A 422 1.54 29.94 0.25
C THR A 422 1.15 31.03 -0.76
N PHE A 423 1.98 31.27 -1.78
CA PHE A 423 1.65 32.19 -2.87
C PHE A 423 0.47 31.67 -3.70
N TYR A 424 0.43 30.37 -3.99
CA TYR A 424 -0.72 29.74 -4.64
C TYR A 424 -2.01 30.01 -3.87
N ARG A 425 -2.08 29.74 -2.56
CA ARG A 425 -3.27 30.02 -1.75
C ARG A 425 -3.65 31.50 -1.73
N ALA A 426 -2.67 32.40 -1.61
CA ALA A 426 -2.92 33.84 -1.68
C ALA A 426 -3.55 34.24 -3.02
N SER A 427 -3.04 33.71 -4.13
CA SER A 427 -3.53 33.98 -5.48
C SER A 427 -4.89 33.33 -5.79
N ALA A 428 -5.10 32.09 -5.35
CA ALA A 428 -6.27 31.28 -5.64
C ALA A 428 -7.46 31.65 -4.74
N PHE A 429 -7.19 31.79 -3.44
CA PHE A 429 -8.20 31.90 -2.39
C PHE A 429 -8.22 33.27 -1.72
N GLY A 430 -7.32 34.18 -2.12
CA GLY A 430 -7.27 35.56 -1.63
C GLY A 430 -6.49 35.76 -0.33
N SER A 431 -5.97 34.70 0.29
CA SER A 431 -5.14 34.80 1.49
C SER A 431 -4.15 33.63 1.61
N PRO A 432 -2.93 33.86 2.11
CA PRO A 432 -1.95 32.79 2.34
C PRO A 432 -2.41 31.74 3.37
N LEU A 433 -3.42 32.07 4.18
CA LEU A 433 -4.02 31.19 5.19
C LEU A 433 -5.38 30.62 4.77
N ALA A 434 -5.91 31.02 3.62
CA ALA A 434 -7.22 30.54 3.15
C ALA A 434 -7.09 29.15 2.52
N PHE A 435 -7.99 28.25 2.91
CA PHE A 435 -8.13 26.92 2.32
C PHE A 435 -9.49 26.84 1.63
N ALA A 436 -9.54 26.23 0.45
CA ALA A 436 -10.80 26.09 -0.29
C ALA A 436 -11.74 24.99 0.25
N ALA A 437 -11.23 24.10 1.12
CA ALA A 437 -12.01 23.02 1.68
C ALA A 437 -13.07 23.55 2.65
N GLY A 438 -14.34 23.53 2.23
CA GLY A 438 -15.51 23.72 3.10
C GLY A 438 -15.77 22.54 4.05
N GLU A 439 -14.78 21.66 4.24
CA GLU A 439 -14.91 20.41 4.97
C GLU A 439 -15.05 20.58 6.48
N LEU A 440 -14.75 21.76 7.02
CA LEU A 440 -15.01 22.06 8.44
C LEU A 440 -16.48 21.87 8.83
N ALA A 441 -17.42 22.05 7.89
CA ALA A 441 -18.83 21.77 8.13
C ALA A 441 -19.14 20.28 8.35
N GLN A 442 -18.20 19.38 8.00
CA GLN A 442 -18.31 17.92 8.17
C GLN A 442 -17.63 17.44 9.47
N PHE A 443 -17.18 18.36 10.33
CA PHE A 443 -16.60 18.03 11.62
C PHE A 443 -17.69 18.08 12.69
N SER A 444 -17.85 16.98 13.43
CA SER A 444 -18.78 16.88 14.55
C SER A 444 -18.18 16.06 15.68
N ALA A 445 -18.36 16.53 16.93
CA ALA A 445 -17.99 15.75 18.11
C ALA A 445 -18.78 14.44 18.20
N ALA A 446 -19.99 14.40 17.64
CA ALA A 446 -20.83 13.20 17.61
C ALA A 446 -20.23 12.08 16.73
N ASP A 447 -19.38 12.44 15.75
CA ASP A 447 -18.76 11.47 14.83
C ASP A 447 -17.53 10.78 15.44
N ILE A 448 -16.94 11.31 16.52
CA ILE A 448 -15.68 10.79 17.11
C ILE A 448 -15.76 9.29 17.39
N LEU A 449 -16.80 8.83 18.10
CA LEU A 449 -16.92 7.42 18.49
C LEU A 449 -17.25 6.51 17.29
N PRO A 450 -18.27 6.81 16.45
CA PRO A 450 -18.54 6.03 15.24
C PRO A 450 -17.33 5.91 14.30
N VAL A 451 -16.63 7.02 14.06
CA VAL A 451 -15.43 7.07 13.22
C VAL A 451 -14.29 6.27 13.85
N ALA A 452 -14.04 6.42 15.16
CA ALA A 452 -12.99 5.66 15.83
C ALA A 452 -13.25 4.14 15.79
N LEU A 453 -14.50 3.70 15.97
CA LEU A 453 -14.86 2.28 15.88
C LEU A 453 -14.73 1.74 14.45
N ARG A 454 -15.15 2.51 13.44
CA ARG A 454 -14.97 2.17 12.03
C ARG A 454 -13.49 2.04 11.68
N LEU A 455 -12.68 3.04 12.03
CA LEU A 455 -11.25 3.01 11.79
C LEU A 455 -10.55 1.87 12.53
N LEU A 456 -10.96 1.57 13.76
CA LEU A 456 -10.43 0.43 14.48
C LEU A 456 -10.76 -0.88 13.74
N ALA A 457 -11.99 -1.05 13.25
CA ALA A 457 -12.38 -2.21 12.47
C ALA A 457 -11.57 -2.32 11.16
N GLU A 458 -11.41 -1.22 10.43
CA GLU A 458 -10.60 -1.16 9.21
C GLU A 458 -9.11 -1.47 9.50
N LEU A 459 -8.56 -0.92 10.58
CA LEU A 459 -7.18 -1.17 11.00
C LEU A 459 -6.98 -2.63 11.44
N LEU A 460 -7.94 -3.20 12.16
CA LEU A 460 -7.93 -4.62 12.54
C LEU A 460 -8.06 -5.52 11.31
N ALA A 461 -8.82 -5.12 10.29
CA ALA A 461 -8.92 -5.85 9.04
C ALA A 461 -7.60 -5.81 8.25
N ASP A 462 -6.95 -4.64 8.15
CA ASP A 462 -5.66 -4.54 7.44
C ASP A 462 -4.54 -5.21 8.21
N PHE A 463 -4.35 -4.93 9.50
CA PHE A 463 -3.24 -5.46 10.29
C PHE A 463 -3.47 -6.90 10.79
N GLY A 464 -4.73 -7.30 11.01
CA GLY A 464 -5.09 -8.66 11.41
C GLY A 464 -4.25 -9.20 12.56
N ILE A 465 -3.55 -10.31 12.31
CA ILE A 465 -2.71 -10.98 13.31
C ILE A 465 -1.45 -10.17 13.69
N ALA A 466 -1.13 -9.08 13.00
CA ALA A 466 -0.06 -8.18 13.42
C ALA A 466 -0.42 -7.34 14.66
N VAL A 467 -1.71 -7.16 14.98
CA VAL A 467 -2.17 -6.29 16.08
C VAL A 467 -1.62 -6.69 17.45
N PRO A 468 -1.63 -7.97 17.88
CA PRO A 468 -0.96 -8.39 19.11
C PRO A 468 0.52 -8.00 19.17
N PHE A 469 1.24 -8.06 18.04
CA PHE A 469 2.64 -7.67 17.99
C PHE A 469 2.82 -6.15 18.10
N ILE A 470 1.91 -5.36 17.52
CA ILE A 470 1.88 -3.90 17.72
C ILE A 470 1.71 -3.58 19.21
N LEU A 471 0.78 -4.23 19.90
CA LEU A 471 0.54 -4.02 21.34
C LEU A 471 1.78 -4.39 22.17
N ILE A 472 2.41 -5.52 21.91
CA ILE A 472 3.64 -5.94 22.60
C ILE A 472 4.78 -4.94 22.35
N GLY A 473 4.95 -4.50 21.10
CA GLY A 473 5.92 -3.49 20.72
C GLY A 473 5.67 -2.15 21.42
N LEU A 474 4.42 -1.71 21.50
CA LEU A 474 4.01 -0.48 22.17
C LEU A 474 4.27 -0.55 23.67
N ILE A 475 3.87 -1.65 24.32
CA ILE A 475 4.14 -1.88 25.75
C ILE A 475 5.66 -1.88 26.01
N HIS A 476 6.44 -2.52 25.16
CA HIS A 476 7.90 -2.52 25.27
C HIS A 476 8.47 -1.12 25.12
N LEU A 477 8.04 -0.37 24.11
CA LEU A 477 8.46 1.00 23.85
C LEU A 477 8.14 1.92 25.05
N ILE A 478 6.93 1.83 25.61
CA ILE A 478 6.52 2.61 26.79
C ILE A 478 7.31 2.19 28.03
N LYS A 479 7.68 0.92 28.18
CA LYS A 479 8.41 0.46 29.38
C LYS A 479 9.91 0.78 29.32
N GLN A 480 10.54 0.59 28.16
CA GLN A 480 12.00 0.64 28.00
C GLN A 480 12.49 1.92 27.33
N HIS A 481 11.65 2.58 26.53
CA HIS A 481 12.00 3.75 25.72
C HIS A 481 10.94 4.86 25.82
N ARG A 482 10.54 5.22 27.06
CA ARG A 482 9.52 6.24 27.36
C ARG A 482 9.67 7.54 26.56
N PRO A 483 10.86 8.16 26.45
CA PRO A 483 11.01 9.41 25.71
C PRO A 483 10.65 9.26 24.24
N LEU A 484 11.03 8.14 23.62
CA LEU A 484 10.70 7.84 22.23
C LEU A 484 9.18 7.64 22.05
N ALA A 485 8.55 6.90 22.96
CA ALA A 485 7.10 6.71 22.95
C ALA A 485 6.35 8.04 23.06
N LEU A 486 6.78 8.92 23.98
CA LEU A 486 6.19 10.24 24.18
C LEU A 486 6.38 11.12 22.94
N ASN A 487 7.58 11.18 22.37
CA ASN A 487 7.85 11.98 21.18
C ASN A 487 7.03 11.51 19.97
N LEU A 488 6.92 10.19 19.75
CA LEU A 488 6.05 9.66 18.69
C LEU A 488 4.57 10.02 18.92
N ALA A 489 4.09 9.93 20.16
CA ALA A 489 2.73 10.31 20.52
C ALA A 489 2.48 11.82 20.32
N LEU A 490 3.45 12.68 20.67
CA LEU A 490 3.36 14.13 20.47
C LEU A 490 3.42 14.53 18.98
N ILE A 491 4.16 13.79 18.15
CA ILE A 491 4.23 14.04 16.71
C ILE A 491 2.95 13.57 16.01
N LEU A 492 2.53 12.33 16.22
CA LEU A 492 1.44 11.71 15.46
C LEU A 492 0.04 11.96 16.08
N GLY A 493 -0.02 12.11 17.40
CA GLY A 493 -1.27 12.23 18.16
C GLY A 493 -2.15 13.41 17.75
N PRO A 494 -1.62 14.64 17.61
CA PRO A 494 -2.43 15.79 17.20
C PRO A 494 -3.11 15.59 15.85
N ALA A 495 -2.40 15.04 14.86
CA ALA A 495 -2.96 14.74 13.54
C ALA A 495 -4.07 13.69 13.63
N LEU A 496 -3.86 12.61 14.41
CA LEU A 496 -4.87 11.57 14.63
C LEU A 496 -6.12 12.14 15.32
N LEU A 497 -5.95 12.89 16.41
CA LEU A 497 -7.05 13.44 17.20
C LEU A 497 -7.87 14.47 16.42
N PHE A 498 -7.20 15.29 15.60
CA PHE A 498 -7.88 16.25 14.73
C PHE A 498 -8.79 15.56 13.70
N HIS A 499 -8.39 14.40 13.21
CA HIS A 499 -9.15 13.68 12.20
C HIS A 499 -10.40 12.99 12.77
N LEU A 500 -10.41 12.53 14.03
CA LEU A 500 -11.53 11.79 14.61
C LEU A 500 -12.93 12.44 14.47
N PRO A 501 -13.12 13.76 14.66
CA PRO A 501 -14.42 14.40 14.43
C PRO A 501 -14.85 14.52 12.97
N TYR A 502 -14.02 14.13 11.99
CA TYR A 502 -14.35 14.23 10.57
C TYR A 502 -15.18 13.02 10.09
N HIS A 503 -16.42 13.27 9.69
CA HIS A 503 -17.38 12.22 9.32
C HIS A 503 -16.86 11.25 8.24
N TYR A 504 -16.24 11.81 7.19
CA TYR A 504 -15.77 11.05 6.02
C TYR A 504 -14.36 10.48 6.17
N LEU A 505 -13.78 10.47 7.38
CA LEU A 505 -12.45 9.92 7.62
C LEU A 505 -12.37 8.45 7.21
N LYS A 506 -11.43 8.12 6.33
CA LYS A 506 -11.13 6.76 5.88
C LYS A 506 -9.76 6.32 6.40
N LEU A 507 -9.52 5.01 6.51
CA LEU A 507 -8.20 4.49 6.90
C LEU A 507 -7.06 5.02 6.02
N ARG A 508 -7.31 5.24 4.71
CA ARG A 508 -6.32 5.83 3.78
C ARG A 508 -5.74 7.15 4.26
N ASP A 509 -6.56 7.95 4.93
CA ASP A 509 -6.19 9.29 5.39
C ASP A 509 -5.16 9.24 6.53
N LEU A 510 -5.05 8.08 7.18
CA LEU A 510 -4.12 7.78 8.26
C LEU A 510 -2.91 6.97 7.80
N LEU A 511 -2.68 6.78 6.49
CA LEU A 511 -1.52 5.99 6.02
C LEU A 511 -0.16 6.49 6.55
N PHE A 512 -0.05 7.77 6.91
CA PHE A 512 1.15 8.32 7.53
C PHE A 512 1.53 7.69 8.88
N ILE A 513 0.61 7.02 9.59
CA ILE A 513 0.92 6.29 10.84
C ILE A 513 1.41 4.86 10.60
N PHE A 514 1.15 4.29 9.42
CA PHE A 514 1.44 2.87 9.12
C PHE A 514 2.91 2.49 9.29
N PRO A 515 3.90 3.33 8.90
CA PRO A 515 5.31 3.05 9.13
C PRO A 515 5.64 2.84 10.62
N ALA A 516 5.06 3.64 11.52
CA ALA A 516 5.24 3.50 12.96
C ALA A 516 4.56 2.22 13.49
N LEU A 517 3.35 1.90 13.02
CA LEU A 517 2.66 0.66 13.37
C LEU A 517 3.43 -0.59 12.90
N CYS A 518 3.98 -0.57 11.69
CA CYS A 518 4.80 -1.65 11.16
C CYS A 518 6.11 -1.82 11.97
N ALA A 519 6.75 -0.71 12.37
CA ALA A 519 7.92 -0.75 13.24
C ALA A 519 7.58 -1.31 14.64
N LEU A 520 6.43 -0.94 15.20
CA LEU A 520 5.93 -1.50 16.47
C LEU A 520 5.64 -3.00 16.36
N ALA A 521 4.99 -3.46 15.28
CA ALA A 521 4.76 -4.88 15.03
C ALA A 521 6.09 -5.66 14.95
N ALA A 522 7.06 -5.14 14.21
CA ALA A 522 8.39 -5.73 14.11
C ALA A 522 9.13 -5.74 15.46
N MET A 523 9.00 -4.68 16.26
CA MET A 523 9.54 -4.63 17.62
C MET A 523 8.89 -5.69 18.50
N GLY A 524 7.57 -5.87 18.45
CA GLY A 524 6.88 -6.92 19.19
C GLY A 524 7.35 -8.32 18.80
N ALA A 525 7.50 -8.59 17.50
CA ALA A 525 8.02 -9.85 16.99
C ALA A 525 9.47 -10.11 17.45
N TRP A 526 10.31 -9.07 17.44
CA TRP A 526 11.67 -9.15 17.97
C TRP A 526 11.67 -9.46 19.46
N GLN A 527 10.87 -8.77 20.27
CA GLN A 527 10.84 -8.97 21.71
C GLN A 527 10.38 -10.36 22.11
N LEU A 528 9.38 -10.93 21.42
CA LEU A 528 8.98 -12.32 21.61
C LEU A 528 10.12 -13.28 21.28
N THR A 529 10.73 -13.11 20.10
CA THR A 529 11.86 -13.95 19.66
C THR A 529 13.05 -13.87 20.63
N ALA A 530 13.42 -12.65 21.06
CA ALA A 530 14.53 -12.41 21.98
C ALA A 530 14.25 -12.88 23.41
N SER A 531 12.99 -12.84 23.86
CA SER A 531 12.59 -13.36 25.17
C SER A 531 12.67 -14.88 25.21
N VAL A 532 12.26 -15.54 24.13
CA VAL A 532 12.45 -16.98 23.98
C VAL A 532 13.94 -17.30 23.91
N TRP A 533 14.71 -16.62 23.08
CA TRP A 533 16.17 -16.80 23.01
C TRP A 533 16.84 -16.75 24.38
N ARG A 534 16.57 -15.70 25.17
CA ARG A 534 17.18 -15.50 26.50
C ARG A 534 16.81 -16.59 27.50
N ARG A 535 15.54 -17.01 27.56
CA ARG A 535 15.07 -18.05 28.49
C ARG A 535 15.71 -19.41 28.23
N PHE A 536 16.05 -19.68 26.98
CA PHE A 536 16.57 -20.96 26.56
C PHE A 536 18.09 -20.99 26.55
N SER A 537 18.76 -19.87 26.22
CA SER A 537 20.23 -19.72 26.24
C SER A 537 20.88 -19.91 27.62
N THR A 538 20.11 -19.87 28.71
CA THR A 538 20.61 -20.14 30.07
C THR A 538 20.65 -21.62 30.43
N SER A 539 20.18 -22.51 29.54
CA SER A 539 20.28 -23.97 29.70
C SER A 539 21.54 -24.51 29.00
N ASN A 540 22.23 -25.49 29.61
CA ASN A 540 23.49 -26.10 29.12
C ASN A 540 23.40 -26.83 27.75
N LEU A 541 22.30 -26.69 27.02
CA LEU A 541 22.04 -27.34 25.73
C LEU A 541 22.19 -26.34 24.58
N GLN A 542 23.40 -25.88 24.27
CA GLN A 542 23.63 -24.79 23.30
C GLN A 542 23.15 -25.07 21.86
N PHE A 543 23.14 -26.33 21.40
CA PHE A 543 22.84 -26.72 20.01
C PHE A 543 21.35 -26.69 19.61
N PRO A 544 20.39 -27.22 20.40
CA PRO A 544 18.95 -27.16 20.06
C PRO A 544 18.33 -25.75 20.10
N LEU A 545 19.00 -24.75 20.68
CA LEU A 545 18.40 -23.45 21.00
C LEU A 545 18.44 -22.46 19.83
N ALA A 546 19.52 -22.47 19.05
CA ALA A 546 19.63 -21.78 17.76
C ALA A 546 18.41 -22.08 16.87
N HIS A 547 18.06 -23.36 16.82
CA HIS A 547 17.03 -23.92 15.97
C HIS A 547 15.61 -23.61 16.45
N CYS A 548 15.34 -23.68 17.76
CA CYS A 548 14.04 -23.28 18.33
C CYS A 548 13.71 -21.80 18.05
N SER A 549 14.71 -20.93 18.06
CA SER A 549 14.51 -19.51 17.77
C SER A 549 14.20 -19.23 16.30
N LEU A 550 14.90 -19.92 15.38
CA LEU A 550 14.65 -19.85 13.94
C LEU A 550 13.26 -20.41 13.62
N PHE A 551 12.85 -21.47 14.30
CA PHE A 551 11.51 -22.04 14.19
C PHE A 551 10.42 -21.04 14.62
N ILE A 552 10.57 -20.40 15.79
CA ILE A 552 9.59 -19.41 16.27
C ILE A 552 9.55 -18.18 15.36
N LEU A 553 10.72 -17.73 14.89
CA LEU A 553 10.82 -16.66 13.91
C LEU A 553 10.06 -17.01 12.63
N HIS A 554 10.23 -18.24 12.16
CA HIS A 554 9.58 -18.72 10.95
C HIS A 554 8.05 -18.84 11.10
N CYS A 555 7.58 -19.42 12.20
CA CYS A 555 6.16 -19.47 12.53
C CYS A 555 5.58 -18.06 12.65
N SER A 556 6.31 -17.12 13.25
CA SER A 556 5.88 -15.72 13.36
C SER A 556 5.78 -15.06 11.99
N LEU A 557 6.73 -15.27 11.08
CA LEU A 557 6.67 -14.79 9.70
C LEU A 557 5.47 -15.35 8.95
N PHE A 558 5.24 -16.67 9.04
CA PHE A 558 4.10 -17.31 8.41
C PHE A 558 2.78 -16.72 8.93
N ILE A 559 2.64 -16.62 10.25
CA ILE A 559 1.44 -16.09 10.90
C ILE A 559 1.18 -14.61 10.51
N LEU A 560 2.23 -13.82 10.36
CA LEU A 560 2.13 -12.39 10.02
C LEU A 560 1.86 -12.13 8.55
N LEU A 561 2.52 -12.87 7.65
CA LEU A 561 2.55 -12.54 6.22
C LEU A 561 1.58 -13.37 5.39
N ALA A 562 1.31 -14.63 5.74
CA ALA A 562 0.45 -15.49 4.92
C ALA A 562 -0.97 -14.94 4.76
N PRO A 563 -1.68 -14.49 5.82
CA PRO A 563 -3.01 -13.90 5.65
C PRO A 563 -3.00 -12.64 4.78
N ARG A 564 -1.97 -11.80 4.93
CA ARG A 564 -1.82 -10.53 4.20
C ARG A 564 -1.60 -10.77 2.70
N LEU A 565 -0.68 -11.66 2.37
CA LEU A 565 -0.42 -12.04 0.98
C LEU A 565 -1.64 -12.73 0.35
N ASN A 566 -2.38 -13.53 1.13
CA ASN A 566 -3.62 -14.16 0.67
C ASN A 566 -4.72 -13.12 0.37
N ALA A 567 -4.87 -12.10 1.22
CA ALA A 567 -5.84 -11.02 1.01
C ALA A 567 -5.56 -10.20 -0.27
N GLN A 568 -4.32 -10.22 -0.75
CA GLN A 568 -3.90 -9.53 -1.97
C GLN A 568 -3.98 -10.40 -3.24
N LEU A 569 -4.18 -11.71 -3.13
CA LEU A 569 -4.30 -12.60 -4.31
C LEU A 569 -5.40 -12.17 -5.29
N PRO A 570 -6.60 -11.75 -4.85
CA PRO A 570 -7.65 -11.29 -5.77
C PRO A 570 -7.20 -10.14 -6.68
N LEU A 571 -6.23 -9.32 -6.24
CA LEU A 571 -5.68 -8.21 -7.04
C LEU A 571 -4.92 -8.70 -8.28
N LEU A 572 -4.55 -9.99 -8.34
CA LEU A 572 -3.87 -10.59 -9.50
C LEU A 572 -4.84 -10.90 -10.66
N ASP A 573 -6.11 -11.15 -10.35
CA ASP A 573 -7.14 -11.56 -11.32
C ASP A 573 -7.86 -10.36 -11.95
N GLY A 574 -7.66 -9.17 -11.37
CA GLY A 574 -8.30 -7.93 -11.78
C GLY A 574 -8.43 -7.00 -10.58
N PHE A 575 -8.33 -5.71 -10.83
CA PHE A 575 -8.40 -4.71 -9.76
C PHE A 575 -9.23 -3.52 -10.19
N TYR A 576 -10.01 -3.02 -9.25
CA TYR A 576 -10.75 -1.79 -9.39
C TYR A 576 -10.71 -1.01 -8.06
N THR A 577 -10.50 0.30 -8.17
CA THR A 577 -10.73 1.23 -7.07
C THR A 577 -11.15 2.57 -7.64
N TYR A 578 -11.65 3.43 -6.76
CA TYR A 578 -12.03 4.79 -7.12
C TYR A 578 -10.90 5.52 -7.86
N GLY A 579 -11.20 5.96 -9.09
CA GLY A 579 -10.30 6.71 -9.96
C GLY A 579 -9.33 5.88 -10.79
N PHE A 580 -9.41 4.56 -10.74
CA PHE A 580 -8.64 3.65 -11.60
C PHE A 580 -9.40 3.34 -12.89
N LEU A 581 -8.74 3.49 -14.04
CA LEU A 581 -9.21 2.95 -15.33
C LEU A 581 -8.23 1.90 -15.85
N ASN A 582 -8.77 0.74 -16.24
CA ASN A 582 -8.00 -0.27 -16.95
C ASN A 582 -7.80 0.10 -18.43
N ALA A 583 -6.99 -0.69 -19.15
CA ALA A 583 -6.66 -0.41 -20.55
C ALA A 583 -7.87 -0.42 -21.49
N GLU A 584 -8.84 -1.29 -21.26
CA GLU A 584 -10.06 -1.34 -22.06
C GLU A 584 -10.90 -0.07 -21.83
N GLN A 585 -11.13 0.30 -20.58
CA GLN A 585 -11.88 1.50 -20.22
C GLN A 585 -11.21 2.76 -20.75
N ARG A 586 -9.88 2.86 -20.65
CA ARG A 586 -9.11 3.94 -21.27
C ARG A 586 -9.38 4.03 -22.78
N ALA A 587 -9.31 2.91 -23.50
CA ALA A 587 -9.61 2.88 -24.92
C ALA A 587 -11.08 3.26 -25.23
N ARG A 588 -12.04 2.92 -24.35
CA ARG A 588 -13.43 3.36 -24.49
C ARG A 588 -13.59 4.87 -24.31
N VAL A 589 -12.89 5.48 -23.35
CA VAL A 589 -12.88 6.94 -23.22
C VAL A 589 -12.27 7.59 -24.48
N GLU A 590 -11.15 7.07 -25.00
CA GLU A 590 -10.54 7.58 -26.23
C GLU A 590 -11.45 7.47 -27.44
N SER A 591 -12.24 6.39 -27.54
CA SER A 591 -13.17 6.19 -28.67
C SER A 591 -14.23 7.30 -28.78
N ILE A 592 -14.50 8.05 -27.70
CA ILE A 592 -15.38 9.22 -27.75
C ILE A 592 -14.87 10.27 -28.73
N THR A 593 -13.55 10.35 -28.96
CA THR A 593 -12.96 11.26 -29.96
C THR A 593 -13.45 10.95 -31.37
N ASP A 594 -13.62 9.67 -31.71
CA ASP A 594 -14.09 9.24 -33.03
C ASP A 594 -15.62 9.26 -33.14
N LEU A 595 -16.32 9.09 -32.00
CA LEU A 595 -17.77 9.08 -31.92
C LEU A 595 -18.39 10.48 -31.91
N THR A 596 -17.61 11.53 -31.66
CA THR A 596 -18.13 12.90 -31.47
C THR A 596 -17.30 13.95 -32.22
N PRO A 597 -17.93 15.03 -32.75
CA PRO A 597 -17.21 16.13 -33.35
C PRO A 597 -16.20 16.80 -32.39
N PRO A 598 -15.10 17.40 -32.89
CA PRO A 598 -14.06 17.99 -32.04
C PRO A 598 -14.51 19.08 -31.06
N ASN A 599 -15.57 19.83 -31.41
CA ASN A 599 -16.11 20.93 -30.59
C ASN A 599 -17.30 20.50 -29.70
N ALA A 600 -17.59 19.20 -29.64
CA ALA A 600 -18.69 18.67 -28.84
C ALA A 600 -18.46 18.88 -27.34
N VAL A 601 -19.56 19.05 -26.61
CA VAL A 601 -19.61 19.08 -25.15
C VAL A 601 -20.24 17.78 -24.66
N ILE A 602 -19.62 17.14 -23.68
CA ILE A 602 -20.12 15.89 -23.10
C ILE A 602 -20.61 16.14 -21.68
N ALA A 603 -21.92 15.98 -21.45
CA ALA A 603 -22.49 15.95 -20.12
C ALA A 603 -22.22 14.58 -19.48
N ALA A 604 -21.51 14.56 -18.36
CA ALA A 604 -21.10 13.35 -17.64
C ALA A 604 -21.00 13.62 -16.13
N SER A 605 -20.92 12.57 -15.32
CA SER A 605 -20.71 12.63 -13.87
C SER A 605 -19.20 12.67 -13.55
N LEU A 606 -18.68 11.66 -12.86
CA LEU A 606 -17.30 11.56 -12.41
C LEU A 606 -16.32 11.13 -13.51
N ASN A 607 -16.79 10.66 -14.67
CA ASN A 607 -15.91 10.48 -15.83
C ASN A 607 -15.67 11.75 -16.63
N SER A 608 -16.30 12.88 -16.30
CA SER A 608 -16.08 14.17 -16.97
C SER A 608 -14.60 14.55 -17.09
N GLY A 609 -13.82 14.41 -16.01
CA GLY A 609 -12.38 14.66 -16.04
C GLY A 609 -11.64 13.74 -17.02
N ALA A 610 -11.95 12.44 -16.99
CA ALA A 610 -11.36 11.48 -17.93
C ALA A 610 -11.71 11.81 -19.39
N VAL A 611 -12.98 12.12 -19.67
CA VAL A 611 -13.43 12.54 -21.01
C VAL A 611 -12.67 13.79 -21.48
N SER A 612 -12.53 14.79 -20.62
CA SER A 612 -11.78 16.01 -20.95
C SER A 612 -10.31 15.70 -21.27
N LEU A 613 -9.63 14.97 -20.38
CA LEU A 613 -8.20 14.70 -20.53
C LEU A 613 -7.87 13.79 -21.72
N TYR A 614 -8.70 12.77 -21.94
CA TYR A 614 -8.38 11.67 -22.85
C TYR A 614 -9.11 11.73 -24.18
N ALA A 615 -10.39 12.13 -24.18
CA ALA A 615 -11.15 12.32 -25.41
C ALA A 615 -11.01 13.75 -25.96
N ARG A 616 -10.42 14.67 -25.18
CA ARG A 616 -10.25 16.10 -25.53
C ARG A 616 -11.58 16.73 -25.92
N ARG A 617 -12.57 16.59 -25.05
CA ARG A 617 -13.89 17.22 -25.18
C ARG A 617 -14.19 18.03 -23.93
N ASP A 618 -14.76 19.21 -24.11
CA ASP A 618 -15.25 19.95 -22.96
C ASP A 618 -16.39 19.18 -22.30
N THR A 619 -16.51 19.30 -20.99
CA THR A 619 -17.52 18.53 -20.24
C THR A 619 -18.31 19.41 -19.29
N VAL A 620 -19.54 18.99 -19.03
CA VAL A 620 -20.38 19.54 -17.97
C VAL A 620 -20.92 18.42 -17.09
N ARG A 621 -21.30 18.77 -15.86
CA ARG A 621 -21.77 17.87 -14.81
C ARG A 621 -23.12 18.36 -14.28
N PRO A 622 -24.21 18.14 -15.03
CA PRO A 622 -25.52 18.68 -14.68
C PRO A 622 -26.20 17.92 -13.52
N GLY A 623 -25.71 16.73 -13.16
CA GLY A 623 -26.28 15.87 -12.13
C GLY A 623 -26.17 16.41 -10.71
N ARG A 624 -27.16 16.09 -9.85
CA ARG A 624 -27.36 16.74 -8.55
C ARG A 624 -26.70 16.07 -7.35
N LEU A 625 -26.33 14.79 -7.46
CA LEU A 625 -26.06 13.96 -6.28
C LEU A 625 -24.71 14.28 -5.64
N LEU A 626 -23.68 14.49 -6.46
CA LEU A 626 -22.32 14.65 -5.96
C LEU A 626 -21.98 16.10 -5.54
N GLN A 627 -22.85 17.07 -5.84
CA GLN A 627 -22.68 18.47 -5.45
C GLN A 627 -24.02 19.13 -5.06
N PRO A 628 -24.64 18.72 -3.92
CA PRO A 628 -25.95 19.22 -3.53
C PRO A 628 -25.98 20.76 -3.44
N GLY A 629 -26.97 21.38 -4.08
CA GLY A 629 -27.14 22.83 -4.08
C GLY A 629 -26.16 23.61 -4.97
N ARG A 630 -25.37 22.93 -5.81
CA ARG A 630 -24.42 23.55 -6.77
C ARG A 630 -24.66 23.08 -8.20
N THR A 631 -25.91 22.80 -8.54
CA THR A 631 -26.29 22.07 -9.77
C THR A 631 -27.29 22.89 -10.57
N TRP A 632 -27.56 22.48 -11.81
CA TRP A 632 -28.57 23.16 -12.63
C TRP A 632 -29.99 22.68 -12.33
N THR A 633 -30.94 23.62 -12.42
CA THR A 633 -32.37 23.31 -12.59
C THR A 633 -32.63 22.77 -14.01
N ASP A 634 -33.80 22.20 -14.23
CA ASP A 634 -34.18 21.66 -15.54
C ASP A 634 -34.18 22.79 -16.60
N ASP A 635 -34.70 23.97 -16.24
CA ASP A 635 -34.68 25.17 -17.10
C ASP A 635 -33.26 25.66 -17.41
N GLU A 636 -32.36 25.60 -16.43
CA GLU A 636 -30.95 26.00 -16.60
C GLU A 636 -30.19 25.03 -17.51
N ILE A 637 -30.44 23.71 -17.39
CA ILE A 637 -29.90 22.69 -18.30
C ILE A 637 -30.35 22.96 -19.73
N ILE A 638 -31.65 23.21 -19.93
CA ILE A 638 -32.23 23.49 -21.25
C ILE A 638 -31.67 24.80 -21.81
N THR A 639 -31.54 25.83 -20.98
CA THR A 639 -30.94 27.12 -21.35
C THR A 639 -29.51 26.95 -21.85
N PHE A 640 -28.70 26.19 -21.12
CA PHE A 640 -27.32 25.90 -21.51
C PHE A 640 -27.25 25.10 -22.82
N ALA A 641 -28.08 24.05 -22.94
CA ALA A 641 -28.11 23.21 -24.13
C ALA A 641 -28.51 24.01 -25.38
N ASN A 642 -29.51 24.89 -25.29
CA ASN A 642 -29.89 25.81 -26.35
C ASN A 642 -28.77 26.78 -26.74
N ALA A 643 -28.00 27.27 -25.76
CA ALA A 643 -26.87 28.15 -26.03
C ALA A 643 -25.75 27.43 -26.79
N LEU A 644 -25.44 26.18 -26.43
CA LEU A 644 -24.49 25.34 -27.18
C LEU A 644 -24.97 25.08 -28.61
N HIS A 645 -26.26 24.77 -28.79
CA HIS A 645 -26.85 24.59 -30.11
C HIS A 645 -26.69 25.85 -30.99
N LYS A 646 -26.99 27.04 -30.44
CA LYS A 646 -26.78 28.32 -31.13
C LYS A 646 -25.32 28.59 -31.51
N GLN A 647 -24.37 28.06 -30.75
CA GLN A 647 -22.93 28.14 -31.04
C GLN A 647 -22.42 27.02 -31.97
N ASN A 648 -23.31 26.19 -32.52
CA ASN A 648 -22.97 25.00 -33.31
C ASN A 648 -22.05 24.02 -32.56
N ARG A 649 -22.24 23.90 -31.23
CA ARG A 649 -21.52 22.96 -30.36
C ARG A 649 -22.46 21.82 -29.99
N PRO A 650 -22.28 20.62 -30.57
CA PRO A 650 -23.16 19.49 -30.28
C PRO A 650 -23.04 19.05 -28.82
N LEU A 651 -24.17 18.80 -28.16
CA LEU A 651 -24.22 18.26 -26.80
C LEU A 651 -24.45 16.75 -26.84
N TYR A 652 -23.67 16.02 -26.04
CA TYR A 652 -23.84 14.59 -25.81
C TYR A 652 -24.04 14.33 -24.31
N LEU A 653 -24.66 13.19 -24.00
CA LEU A 653 -24.96 12.76 -22.65
C LEU A 653 -24.40 11.37 -22.41
N LEU A 654 -23.45 11.25 -21.49
CA LEU A 654 -22.90 9.98 -21.02
C LEU A 654 -23.63 9.59 -19.73
N MET A 655 -24.32 8.46 -19.73
CA MET A 655 -25.13 8.01 -18.57
C MET A 655 -24.29 7.29 -17.51
N ASP A 656 -23.20 7.90 -17.07
CA ASP A 656 -22.21 7.25 -16.20
C ASP A 656 -22.53 7.31 -14.69
N SER A 657 -23.74 7.70 -14.33
CA SER A 657 -24.21 7.73 -12.95
C SER A 657 -25.73 7.85 -12.87
N GLU A 658 -26.29 7.46 -11.72
CA GLU A 658 -27.69 7.74 -11.37
C GLU A 658 -28.00 9.24 -11.42
N GLU A 659 -27.01 10.11 -11.17
CA GLU A 659 -27.22 11.56 -11.23
C GLU A 659 -27.48 12.10 -12.64
N MET A 660 -27.24 11.29 -13.68
CA MET A 660 -27.50 11.67 -15.07
C MET A 660 -28.94 11.37 -15.50
N ILE A 661 -29.73 10.65 -14.69
CA ILE A 661 -31.13 10.30 -15.00
C ILE A 661 -32.00 11.56 -15.07
N GLU A 662 -31.92 12.45 -14.08
CA GLU A 662 -32.70 13.71 -14.08
C GLU A 662 -32.31 14.63 -15.25
N PRO A 663 -31.02 14.92 -15.51
CA PRO A 663 -30.61 15.66 -16.71
C PRO A 663 -31.07 15.02 -18.02
N ALA A 664 -31.04 13.69 -18.14
CA ALA A 664 -31.52 12.97 -19.31
C ALA A 664 -33.02 13.20 -19.53
N ALA A 665 -33.81 13.11 -18.45
CA ALA A 665 -35.25 13.34 -18.51
C ALA A 665 -35.60 14.78 -18.90
N ALA A 666 -34.91 15.77 -18.31
CA ALA A 666 -35.09 17.19 -18.63
C ALA A 666 -34.80 17.47 -20.12
N LEU A 667 -33.67 16.97 -20.64
CA LEU A 667 -33.32 17.12 -22.05
C LEU A 667 -34.25 16.33 -22.98
N GLY A 668 -34.69 15.14 -22.58
CA GLY A 668 -35.65 14.32 -23.33
C GLY A 668 -37.04 14.97 -23.44
N GLY A 669 -37.38 15.91 -22.56
CA GLY A 669 -38.60 16.70 -22.63
C GLY A 669 -38.63 17.74 -23.75
N CYS A 670 -37.46 18.20 -24.22
CA CYS A 670 -37.36 19.26 -25.24
C CYS A 670 -36.54 18.87 -26.49
N CYS A 671 -35.77 17.78 -26.42
CA CYS A 671 -34.89 17.31 -27.48
C CYS A 671 -35.03 15.80 -27.69
N ARG A 672 -34.58 15.30 -28.84
CA ARG A 672 -34.47 13.85 -29.07
C ARG A 672 -33.10 13.35 -28.59
N LEU A 673 -33.10 12.33 -27.73
CA LEU A 673 -31.87 11.62 -27.35
C LEU A 673 -31.61 10.45 -28.31
N ILE A 674 -30.55 10.54 -29.12
CA ILE A 674 -30.19 9.53 -30.12
C ILE A 674 -29.04 8.68 -29.58
N PRO A 675 -29.21 7.36 -29.38
CA PRO A 675 -28.12 6.50 -28.91
C PRO A 675 -27.01 6.42 -29.97
N ILE A 676 -25.76 6.62 -29.54
CA ILE A 676 -24.57 6.61 -30.39
C ILE A 676 -23.74 5.35 -30.14
N ALA A 677 -23.49 5.04 -28.87
CA ALA A 677 -22.66 3.91 -28.46
C ALA A 677 -22.97 3.46 -27.03
N GLU A 678 -22.53 2.25 -26.70
CA GLU A 678 -22.42 1.77 -25.31
C GLU A 678 -20.95 1.58 -24.98
N LEU A 679 -20.50 2.21 -23.88
CA LEU A 679 -19.09 2.26 -23.50
C LEU A 679 -18.89 1.54 -22.16
N TYR A 680 -18.02 0.54 -22.14
CA TYR A 680 -17.65 -0.13 -20.90
C TYR A 680 -16.80 0.80 -20.02
N LEU A 681 -17.40 1.39 -19.00
CA LEU A 681 -16.82 2.43 -18.15
C LEU A 681 -17.28 2.26 -16.69
N PRO A 682 -16.64 2.95 -15.72
CA PRO A 682 -17.16 3.03 -14.36
C PRO A 682 -18.49 3.80 -14.31
N TYR A 683 -19.50 3.18 -13.73
CA TYR A 683 -20.80 3.76 -13.38
C TYR A 683 -20.83 4.09 -11.88
N TYR A 684 -21.23 5.31 -11.52
CA TYR A 684 -21.17 5.81 -10.14
C TYR A 684 -22.55 5.88 -9.47
N TYR A 685 -22.63 5.36 -8.23
CA TYR A 685 -23.83 5.38 -7.40
C TYR A 685 -23.79 6.46 -6.33
N ARG A 686 -24.96 6.75 -5.76
CA ARG A 686 -25.15 7.77 -4.71
C ARG A 686 -24.30 7.54 -3.46
N ASP A 687 -24.01 6.29 -3.10
CA ASP A 687 -23.20 5.94 -1.94
C ASP A 687 -21.68 6.10 -2.17
N GLY A 688 -21.29 6.60 -3.34
CA GLY A 688 -19.88 6.76 -3.75
C GLY A 688 -19.22 5.46 -4.18
N SER A 689 -19.96 4.35 -4.21
CA SER A 689 -19.52 3.13 -4.88
C SER A 689 -19.58 3.31 -6.38
N ALA A 690 -18.84 2.46 -7.09
CA ALA A 690 -18.92 2.41 -8.53
C ALA A 690 -18.62 0.99 -9.00
N ILE A 691 -19.26 0.61 -10.10
CA ILE A 691 -19.06 -0.68 -10.75
C ILE A 691 -18.82 -0.46 -12.23
N HIS A 692 -18.44 -1.51 -12.95
CA HIS A 692 -18.21 -1.41 -14.39
C HIS A 692 -19.46 -1.85 -15.15
N GLU A 693 -19.98 -0.96 -15.98
CA GLU A 693 -21.17 -1.19 -16.77
C GLU A 693 -20.97 -0.76 -18.22
N LEU A 694 -21.86 -1.23 -19.10
CA LEU A 694 -22.02 -0.67 -20.43
C LEU A 694 -22.89 0.58 -20.29
N ILE A 695 -22.26 1.74 -20.50
CA ILE A 695 -22.87 3.05 -20.30
C ILE A 695 -23.26 3.64 -21.65
N PRO A 696 -24.54 3.98 -21.88
CA PRO A 696 -24.96 4.57 -23.13
C PRO A 696 -24.48 6.03 -23.26
N LEU A 697 -24.03 6.36 -24.47
CA LEU A 697 -23.73 7.71 -24.94
C LEU A 697 -24.84 8.15 -25.90
N TYR A 698 -25.52 9.23 -25.57
CA TYR A 698 -26.56 9.83 -26.40
C TYR A 698 -26.08 11.13 -27.04
N ARG A 699 -26.52 11.40 -28.26
CA ARG A 699 -26.50 12.74 -28.87
C ARG A 699 -27.81 13.44 -28.55
N VAL A 700 -27.73 14.69 -28.11
CA VAL A 700 -28.89 15.56 -27.90
C VAL A 700 -29.18 16.29 -29.22
N ASP A 701 -30.32 15.98 -29.85
CA ASP A 701 -30.71 16.54 -31.14
C ASP A 701 -31.91 17.47 -30.96
N PHE A 702 -31.71 18.75 -31.27
CA PHE A 702 -32.73 19.79 -31.24
C PHE A 702 -33.58 19.67 -32.50
N GLN A 703 -34.90 19.61 -32.34
CA GLN A 703 -35.85 19.53 -33.46
C GLN A 703 -36.09 20.89 -34.11
#